data_AF-A0A6J8BLK8-F1
#
_entry.id   AF-A0A6J8BLK8-F1
#
_cell.length_a   1.000
_cell.length_b   1.000
_cell.length_c   1.000
_cell.angle_alpha   90.00
_cell.angle_beta   90.00
_cell.angle_gamma   90.00
#
_symmetry.space_group_name_H-M   'P 1'
#
loop_
_entity.id
_entity.type
_entity.pdbx_description
1 polymer ?
#
loop_
_entity_poly.entity_id
_entity_poly.type
_entity_poly.pdbx_seq_one_letter_code
_entity_poly.pdbx_strand_id
1 'polypeptide(L)'
;MSTFCPEFNRMTMTTAEFSMFATHSDAVVLQKGGHYERPFYARLGIQQRYMTHFALELFVEDIALTIVRTCYKRTISKDDLWDQHPELQAESLVNDLQLRWAAQENIKIRRRQNSSYRSQYCKNGTTPGEKTALLKSNISEDRDDQDRQNPSLYKCCFQLYGFEWFRGACLKLCCDFSTLLQPLILKLIVNETEKPAEERVLWYGIILAVLLFLFGQLNAVFYIHSSQIMVTLGLKVKTALIGVIYRKTLKVSSNVRKDYTVGEIVNLVSVDCQRIQDAFTYAHEILSFFFIMIIGVYELWAVMGAATLGCLLVIAILTCLNVLFGKLQQKYMMNILYYKGKRCKLLNEIIFGMKVIKMYAWEPYFSKKIRAIRLKEMAILRKIARVTACSLICASHSPFMMNFSILLIYTLTSTTEPFNAAKAFLALSVVNILRFPLTMIPFVITGVIQAFVSTKRIQQFLLTDDVNPHNVQYITASDYAVRIQNGSFTWEKNTDRPTLGGINVNILEGKIIAVVGQVGSGKSSFIASILGEMEKLEGEVLVKGSLAYISQEAWIQNLTVRDNILYGQTLNERKYNRVIEGCCLKTDLEILSAGDMTEIGERGINVSGGQKQRINLARAVYSNCDIYLFDDPLSAVDSHVGKDLFKKVIGPEGMLRNKTRILVTHGVHWLPKVDEIIVMDNGRISEQGTFQQLVQHNGPFAQFLQVYLLQDESLDEEDDHEISKIKDDLWDQIEVVTSDGGFTTDDNVFIQEDQEFVKHDELSICNQTIGDWYNYCREVCIEILKIDSEKIEGDSVIVEIDESKFGKRKYHKGRQVEGQWVFGGIERDNKKSFFATVQNRTKETLLKLIKDNIKPGTTIISDCWKAYDCLGSEGFEHLKVNHSVNFVDLETGAHTNTIESTWRALEKSLPKYGTVKSLYDTYFSQYCVRKKYIIGSEHPFIAFITHIKKVYNPEKQKQTLITTEIITISEPQPATKKPRVLHEITNTLNSSLDDFQA
;
A
#
# COMPACT_ATOMS: atom_id res chain seq x y z
N MET A 1 -34.75 28.93 27.34
CA MET A 1 -35.04 30.21 28.03
C MET A 1 -36.07 30.97 27.20
N SER A 2 -37.33 30.97 27.66
CA SER A 2 -38.43 31.89 27.31
C SER A 2 -39.63 31.32 28.06
N THR A 3 -39.71 31.42 29.37
CA THR A 3 -40.16 32.63 30.09
C THR A 3 -40.06 32.32 31.58
N PHE A 4 -39.25 33.05 32.35
CA PHE A 4 -39.44 33.25 33.80
C PHE A 4 -38.58 34.44 34.28
N CYS A 5 -39.26 35.44 34.86
CA CYS A 5 -38.82 36.59 35.68
C CYS A 5 -37.77 37.61 35.20
N PRO A 6 -38.12 38.93 35.16
CA PRO A 6 -37.20 40.05 34.91
C PRO A 6 -36.62 40.74 36.17
N GLU A 7 -36.51 40.06 37.31
CA GLU A 7 -36.02 40.67 38.57
C GLU A 7 -34.61 40.25 39.01
N PHE A 8 -33.91 39.41 38.24
CA PHE A 8 -32.54 38.96 38.58
C PHE A 8 -31.42 39.95 38.16
N ASN A 9 -31.74 41.24 38.06
CA ASN A 9 -30.83 42.32 37.64
C ASN A 9 -30.36 43.22 38.80
N ARG A 10 -30.51 42.81 40.07
CA ARG A 10 -30.14 43.63 41.24
C ARG A 10 -29.22 42.99 42.29
N MET A 11 -28.66 41.80 42.05
CA MET A 11 -27.60 41.26 42.91
C MET A 11 -26.45 40.69 42.07
N THR A 12 -25.77 41.57 41.34
CA THR A 12 -24.38 41.35 40.94
C THR A 12 -23.52 42.18 41.90
N MET A 13 -22.93 41.52 42.91
CA MET A 13 -21.70 42.07 43.49
C MET A 13 -20.68 42.15 42.36
N THR A 14 -20.15 43.34 42.19
CA THR A 14 -19.30 43.77 41.09
C THR A 14 -18.02 42.96 40.99
N THR A 15 -17.74 42.47 39.79
CA THR A 15 -16.45 41.95 39.28
C THR A 15 -15.27 42.93 39.41
N ALA A 16 -15.48 44.12 39.97
CA ALA A 16 -14.47 45.17 40.14
C ALA A 16 -13.64 45.01 41.43
N GLU A 17 -14.10 44.27 42.45
CA GLU A 17 -13.37 44.16 43.72
C GLU A 17 -12.38 42.99 43.76
N PHE A 18 -12.50 42.01 42.85
CA PHE A 18 -11.54 40.90 42.75
C PHE A 18 -10.42 41.12 41.72
N SER A 19 -10.53 42.12 40.83
CA SER A 19 -9.44 42.46 39.89
C SER A 19 -8.27 43.19 40.55
N MET A 20 -8.43 43.62 41.80
CA MET A 20 -7.40 44.36 42.55
C MET A 20 -6.34 43.44 43.20
N PHE A 21 -6.58 42.12 43.26
CA PHE A 21 -5.61 41.16 43.82
C PHE A 21 -4.77 40.44 42.76
N ALA A 22 -5.16 40.47 41.48
CA ALA A 22 -4.47 39.77 40.39
C ALA A 22 -3.48 40.66 39.60
N THR A 23 -3.41 41.96 39.87
CA THR A 23 -2.63 42.94 39.08
C THR A 23 -1.22 43.23 39.62
N HIS A 24 -0.71 42.43 40.57
CA HIS A 24 0.62 42.64 41.16
C HIS A 24 1.66 41.53 40.92
N SER A 25 1.46 40.63 39.94
CA SER A 25 2.49 39.63 39.57
C SER A 25 3.15 39.83 38.21
N ASP A 26 2.81 40.86 37.45
CA ASP A 26 3.51 41.20 36.20
C ASP A 26 4.61 42.23 36.47
N ALA A 27 5.74 41.75 36.98
CA ALA A 27 6.98 42.53 37.08
C ALA A 27 7.91 42.19 35.91
N VAL A 28 7.80 43.00 34.85
CA VAL A 28 8.86 43.49 33.95
C VAL A 28 10.22 42.77 34.06
N VAL A 29 10.54 41.92 33.08
CA VAL A 29 11.92 41.47 32.83
C VAL A 29 12.58 42.46 31.87
N LEU A 30 13.26 43.46 32.44
CA LEU A 30 14.23 44.30 31.73
C LEU A 30 15.56 43.54 31.63
N GLN A 31 16.02 43.35 30.40
CA GLN A 31 17.30 42.76 30.05
C GLN A 31 18.44 43.76 30.35
N LYS A 32 19.24 43.53 31.40
CA LYS A 32 20.57 44.15 31.57
C LYS A 32 21.44 43.38 32.56
N GLY A 33 22.62 42.94 32.10
CA GLY A 33 23.79 42.62 32.93
C GLY A 33 23.80 41.21 33.52
N GLY A 34 24.78 40.39 33.12
CA GLY A 34 24.97 39.05 33.65
C GLY A 34 25.32 39.04 35.14
N HIS A 35 24.61 38.21 35.89
CA HIS A 35 25.07 37.34 36.97
C HIS A 35 23.85 36.61 37.54
N TYR A 36 23.79 35.28 37.37
CA TYR A 36 22.73 34.44 37.94
C TYR A 36 23.02 34.18 39.43
N GLU A 37 22.42 34.96 40.32
CA GLU A 37 22.20 34.53 41.70
C GLU A 37 20.82 33.87 41.81
N ARG A 38 20.81 32.61 42.28
CA ARG A 38 19.58 31.84 42.51
C ARG A 38 18.84 32.41 43.72
N PRO A 39 17.54 32.76 43.63
CA PRO A 39 16.79 33.22 44.78
C PRO A 39 16.50 32.06 45.76
N PHE A 40 16.51 32.44 47.03
CA PHE A 40 16.45 31.67 48.27
C PHE A 40 15.25 30.71 48.45
N TYR A 41 14.33 30.61 47.48
CA TYR A 41 13.11 29.79 47.56
C TYR A 41 13.29 28.30 47.19
N ALA A 42 14.51 27.85 46.88
CA ALA A 42 14.80 26.46 46.52
C ALA A 42 15.00 25.50 47.72
N ARG A 43 14.84 25.95 48.98
CA ARG A 43 15.18 25.13 50.18
C ARG A 43 14.01 24.57 50.99
N LEU A 44 12.76 24.91 50.70
CA LEU A 44 11.61 24.30 51.36
C LEU A 44 10.81 23.49 50.32
N GLY A 45 11.20 22.23 50.16
CA GLY A 45 10.60 21.25 49.26
C GLY A 45 9.21 20.79 49.68
N ILE A 46 8.23 21.70 49.64
CA ILE A 46 6.80 21.36 49.70
C ILE A 46 6.12 22.14 48.58
N GLN A 47 5.95 21.44 47.45
CA GLN A 47 5.23 21.94 46.29
C GLN A 47 3.78 22.31 46.68
N GLN A 48 3.46 23.58 46.51
CA GLN A 48 2.12 24.18 46.53
C GLN A 48 1.30 23.74 45.30
N ARG A 49 1.24 22.43 45.00
CA ARG A 49 0.80 21.86 43.71
C ARG A 49 -0.40 20.91 43.81
N TYR A 50 -1.01 20.76 45.00
CA TYR A 50 -2.09 19.75 45.19
C TYR A 50 -3.41 20.28 45.79
N MET A 51 -3.49 21.50 46.32
CA MET A 51 -4.72 22.00 46.99
C MET A 51 -5.54 23.01 46.16
N THR A 52 -5.06 23.44 44.99
CA THR A 52 -5.72 24.48 44.17
C THR A 52 -6.43 23.97 42.91
N HIS A 53 -6.55 22.65 42.70
CA HIS A 53 -7.10 22.11 41.45
C HIS A 53 -8.63 22.23 41.30
N PHE A 54 -9.39 22.15 42.39
CA PHE A 54 -10.87 22.08 42.29
C PHE A 54 -11.52 23.40 41.81
N ALA A 55 -11.01 24.54 42.28
CA ALA A 55 -11.51 25.86 41.87
C ALA A 55 -10.97 26.29 40.49
N LEU A 56 -9.76 25.85 40.13
CA LEU A 56 -9.16 26.10 38.81
C LEU A 56 -9.83 25.28 37.70
N GLU A 57 -10.41 24.13 38.00
CA GLU A 57 -11.11 23.30 37.00
C GLU A 57 -12.53 23.79 36.69
N LEU A 58 -13.22 24.42 37.65
CA LEU A 58 -14.40 25.27 37.36
C LEU A 58 -14.05 26.43 36.41
N PHE A 59 -12.80 26.92 36.45
CA PHE A 59 -12.28 27.94 35.53
C PHE A 59 -12.07 27.39 34.10
N VAL A 60 -11.80 26.10 33.93
CA VAL A 60 -11.65 25.45 32.61
C VAL A 60 -12.97 25.41 31.85
N GLU A 61 -14.10 25.26 32.55
CA GLU A 61 -15.43 25.36 31.94
C GLU A 61 -15.73 26.78 31.45
N ASP A 62 -15.22 27.82 32.13
CA ASP A 62 -15.39 29.22 31.73
C ASP A 62 -14.50 29.59 30.52
N ILE A 63 -13.30 29.01 30.44
CA ILE A 63 -12.42 29.09 29.27
C ILE A 63 -13.05 28.38 28.06
N ALA A 64 -13.55 27.15 28.24
CA ALA A 64 -14.24 26.42 27.19
C ALA A 64 -15.50 27.15 26.70
N LEU A 65 -16.25 27.79 27.61
CA LEU A 65 -17.41 28.62 27.29
C LEU A 65 -17.04 29.80 26.37
N THR A 66 -15.84 30.37 26.54
CA THR A 66 -15.33 31.45 25.69
C THR A 66 -15.12 31.00 24.24
N ILE A 67 -14.49 29.82 24.03
CA ILE A 67 -14.40 29.25 22.68
C ILE A 67 -15.78 28.90 22.14
N VAL A 68 -16.64 28.23 22.91
CA VAL A 68 -17.98 27.84 22.45
C VAL A 68 -18.81 29.05 22.02
N ARG A 69 -18.75 30.17 22.78
CA ARG A 69 -19.39 31.43 22.39
C ARG A 69 -18.80 32.02 21.11
N THR A 70 -17.50 31.86 20.90
CA THR A 70 -16.82 32.28 19.67
C THR A 70 -17.25 31.41 18.49
N CYS A 71 -17.33 30.08 18.65
CA CYS A 71 -17.83 29.12 17.67
C CYS A 71 -19.25 29.44 17.20
N TYR A 72 -20.11 29.88 18.12
CA TYR A 72 -21.48 30.24 17.81
C TYR A 72 -21.55 31.49 16.90
N LYS A 73 -20.61 32.42 17.06
CA LYS A 73 -20.55 33.65 16.27
C LYS A 73 -19.81 33.47 14.94
N ARG A 74 -18.76 32.64 14.91
CA ARG A 74 -17.95 32.38 13.71
C ARG A 74 -17.33 30.99 13.74
N THR A 75 -16.97 30.48 12.57
CA THR A 75 -16.16 29.27 12.45
C THR A 75 -14.77 29.49 13.06
N ILE A 76 -14.30 28.53 13.86
CA ILE A 76 -12.98 28.56 14.49
C ILE A 76 -11.89 28.36 13.44
N SER A 77 -10.82 29.17 13.53
CA SER A 77 -9.59 29.01 12.78
C SER A 77 -8.47 28.42 13.67
N LYS A 78 -7.33 28.02 13.09
CA LYS A 78 -6.21 27.51 13.90
C LYS A 78 -5.68 28.55 14.90
N ASP A 79 -5.74 29.83 14.53
CA ASP A 79 -5.23 30.94 15.35
C ASP A 79 -6.10 31.21 16.60
N ASP A 80 -7.32 30.67 16.63
CA ASP A 80 -8.23 30.77 17.77
C ASP A 80 -7.96 29.70 18.85
N LEU A 81 -7.09 28.72 18.58
CA LEU A 81 -6.78 27.63 19.49
C LEU A 81 -5.59 28.00 20.38
N TRP A 82 -5.65 27.62 21.66
CA TRP A 82 -4.54 27.82 22.58
C TRP A 82 -3.38 26.86 22.28
N ASP A 83 -2.17 27.37 22.47
CA ASP A 83 -0.98 26.55 22.52
C ASP A 83 -1.06 25.53 23.66
N GLN A 84 -0.52 24.34 23.39
CA GLN A 84 -0.47 23.29 24.39
C GLN A 84 0.53 23.63 25.48
N HIS A 85 0.15 23.37 26.73
CA HIS A 85 1.03 23.48 27.88
C HIS A 85 2.32 22.67 27.67
N PRO A 86 3.52 23.17 28.05
CA PRO A 86 4.81 22.52 27.77
C PRO A 86 4.91 21.04 28.18
N GLU A 87 4.33 20.67 29.32
CA GLU A 87 4.30 19.27 29.82
C GLU A 87 3.43 18.33 28.95
N LEU A 88 2.51 18.87 28.15
CA LEU A 88 1.63 18.12 27.23
C LEU A 88 2.17 18.08 25.79
N GLN A 89 3.25 18.80 25.50
CA GLN A 89 3.86 18.81 24.18
C GLN A 89 4.54 17.48 23.88
N ALA A 90 4.55 17.12 22.59
CA ALA A 90 5.11 15.85 22.13
C ALA A 90 6.58 15.68 22.52
N GLU A 91 7.38 16.75 22.53
CA GLU A 91 8.80 16.67 22.86
C GLU A 91 9.03 16.10 24.27
N SER A 92 8.35 16.64 25.30
CA SER A 92 8.48 16.16 26.68
C SER A 92 8.00 14.70 26.80
N LEU A 93 6.78 14.43 26.32
CA LEU A 93 6.14 13.12 26.47
C LEU A 93 6.93 11.99 25.77
N VAL A 94 7.47 12.26 24.59
CA VAL A 94 8.27 11.30 23.82
C VAL A 94 9.62 11.07 24.48
N ASN A 95 10.27 12.12 24.98
CA ASN A 95 11.54 12.00 25.69
C ASN A 95 11.40 11.15 26.97
N ASP A 96 10.34 11.38 27.76
CA ASP A 96 10.08 10.62 28.99
C ASP A 96 9.88 9.12 28.71
N LEU A 97 9.07 8.78 27.70
CA LEU A 97 8.85 7.40 27.30
C LEU A 97 10.13 6.75 26.78
N GLN A 98 10.91 7.47 25.97
CA GLN A 98 12.16 6.96 25.41
C GLN A 98 13.23 6.72 26.48
N LEU A 99 13.32 7.59 27.49
CA LEU A 99 14.22 7.40 28.64
C LEU A 99 13.87 6.13 29.43
N ARG A 100 12.57 5.88 29.68
CA ARG A 100 12.11 4.66 30.37
C ARG A 100 12.32 3.41 29.52
N TRP A 101 12.09 3.51 28.22
CA TRP A 101 12.35 2.43 27.27
C TRP A 101 13.83 2.04 27.25
N ALA A 102 14.73 3.02 27.10
CA ALA A 102 16.17 2.81 27.14
C ALA A 102 16.64 2.21 28.48
N ALA A 103 16.05 2.64 29.61
CA ALA A 103 16.35 2.04 30.91
C ALA A 103 15.98 0.54 30.97
N GLN A 104 14.87 0.11 30.35
CA GLN A 104 14.51 -1.30 30.27
C GLN A 104 15.40 -2.11 29.34
N GLU A 105 15.80 -1.55 28.19
CA GLU A 105 16.79 -2.17 27.30
C GLU A 105 18.12 -2.39 28.02
N ASN A 106 18.59 -1.40 28.78
CA ASN A 106 19.81 -1.52 29.58
C ASN A 106 19.72 -2.60 30.67
N ILE A 107 18.56 -2.78 31.30
CA ILE A 107 18.32 -3.87 32.25
C ILE A 107 18.42 -5.23 31.56
N LYS A 108 17.88 -5.38 30.33
CA LYS A 108 18.01 -6.60 29.53
C LYS A 108 19.48 -6.89 29.18
N ILE A 109 20.23 -5.89 28.75
CA ILE A 109 21.66 -6.04 28.41
C ILE A 109 22.44 -6.56 29.64
N ARG A 110 22.25 -5.94 30.81
CA ARG A 110 22.89 -6.37 32.07
C ARG A 110 22.51 -7.80 32.46
N ARG A 111 21.24 -8.19 32.27
CA ARG A 111 20.79 -9.57 32.55
C ARG A 111 21.41 -10.59 31.60
N ARG A 112 21.54 -10.27 30.31
CA ARG A 112 22.24 -11.12 29.33
C ARG A 112 23.71 -11.28 29.69
N GLN A 113 24.39 -10.20 30.05
CA GLN A 113 25.79 -10.25 30.50
C GLN A 113 25.96 -11.13 31.75
N ASN A 114 25.09 -10.96 32.76
CA ASN A 114 25.13 -11.77 33.97
C ASN A 114 24.78 -13.26 33.72
N SER A 115 23.86 -13.55 32.81
CA SER A 115 23.52 -14.93 32.40
C SER A 115 24.67 -15.61 31.66
N SER A 116 25.33 -14.89 30.73
CA SER A 116 26.53 -15.35 30.04
C SER A 116 27.66 -15.63 31.03
N TYR A 117 27.88 -14.72 31.99
CA TYR A 117 28.88 -14.89 33.04
C TYR A 117 28.59 -16.12 33.93
N ARG A 118 27.32 -16.34 34.29
CA ARG A 118 26.87 -17.52 35.08
C ARG A 118 27.02 -18.83 34.31
N SER A 119 26.70 -18.84 33.01
CA SER A 119 26.90 -20.01 32.14
C SER A 119 28.39 -20.33 31.96
N GLN A 120 29.26 -19.32 31.91
CA GLN A 120 30.70 -19.49 31.78
C GLN A 120 31.32 -19.99 33.11
N TYR A 121 30.82 -19.52 34.26
CA TYR A 121 31.19 -20.05 35.57
C TYR A 121 30.74 -21.50 35.78
N CYS A 122 29.52 -21.87 35.37
CA CYS A 122 29.03 -23.26 35.46
C CYS A 122 29.78 -24.22 34.52
N LYS A 123 30.40 -23.73 33.43
CA LYS A 123 31.27 -24.54 32.57
C LYS A 123 32.68 -24.74 33.15
N ASN A 124 33.16 -23.81 33.98
CA ASN A 124 34.49 -23.86 34.57
C ASN A 124 34.52 -24.46 36.00
N GLY A 125 33.36 -24.68 36.61
CA GLY A 125 33.23 -25.35 37.91
C GLY A 125 32.98 -26.86 37.77
N THR A 126 34.03 -27.64 37.50
CA THR A 126 34.00 -29.10 37.67
C THR A 126 34.15 -29.48 39.14
N THR A 127 33.07 -29.92 39.78
CA THR A 127 33.12 -30.99 40.80
C THR A 127 32.10 -32.06 40.41
N PRO A 128 32.49 -33.34 40.29
CA PRO A 128 31.61 -34.41 39.83
C PRO A 128 30.72 -34.87 40.99
N GLY A 129 29.44 -34.49 40.95
CA GLY A 129 28.44 -34.93 41.92
C GLY A 129 27.04 -34.86 41.33
N GLU A 130 26.49 -36.04 41.05
CA GLU A 130 25.09 -36.35 40.78
C GLU A 130 24.45 -35.88 39.46
N LYS A 131 24.19 -36.89 38.63
CA LYS A 131 23.37 -36.86 37.42
C LYS A 131 21.93 -36.46 37.78
N THR A 132 21.38 -35.48 37.08
CA THR A 132 19.92 -35.42 36.83
C THR A 132 19.68 -35.19 35.34
N ALA A 133 19.72 -36.28 34.57
CA ALA A 133 19.48 -36.30 33.13
C ALA A 133 17.97 -36.35 32.79
N LEU A 134 17.14 -35.59 33.50
CA LEU A 134 15.66 -35.61 33.34
C LEU A 134 15.03 -34.27 32.93
N LEU A 135 15.83 -33.23 32.66
CA LEU A 135 15.34 -31.90 32.20
C LEU A 135 15.84 -31.59 30.77
N LYS A 136 15.69 -32.52 29.83
CA LYS A 136 15.98 -32.30 28.40
C LYS A 136 14.73 -32.46 27.52
N SER A 137 13.58 -32.01 28.02
CA SER A 137 12.37 -31.92 27.22
C SER A 137 11.60 -30.67 27.60
N ASN A 138 11.97 -29.51 27.04
CA ASN A 138 11.11 -28.33 26.92
C ASN A 138 11.72 -27.33 25.92
N ILE A 139 11.57 -27.62 24.61
CA ILE A 139 11.73 -26.59 23.56
C ILE A 139 10.67 -25.47 23.71
N SER A 140 9.65 -25.69 24.56
CA SER A 140 8.66 -24.70 25.00
C SER A 140 9.15 -23.73 26.08
N GLU A 141 10.08 -24.11 26.97
CA GLU A 141 10.57 -23.22 28.03
C GLU A 141 11.53 -22.15 27.51
N ASP A 142 12.33 -22.45 26.48
CA ASP A 142 13.24 -21.47 25.86
C ASP A 142 12.50 -20.27 25.20
N ARG A 143 11.26 -20.48 24.72
CA ARG A 143 10.44 -19.37 24.18
C ARG A 143 9.84 -18.50 25.27
N ASP A 144 9.37 -19.09 26.37
CA ASP A 144 8.81 -18.35 27.51
C ASP A 144 9.88 -17.59 28.29
N ASP A 145 11.11 -18.11 28.38
CA ASP A 145 12.24 -17.39 28.99
C ASP A 145 12.79 -16.26 28.11
N GLN A 146 12.71 -16.38 26.77
CA GLN A 146 13.02 -15.27 25.86
C GLN A 146 11.99 -14.12 25.97
N ASP A 147 10.69 -14.44 26.09
CA ASP A 147 9.63 -13.44 26.25
C ASP A 147 9.70 -12.74 27.63
N ARG A 148 10.14 -13.43 28.70
CA ARG A 148 10.39 -12.82 30.02
C ARG A 148 11.63 -11.91 30.08
N GLN A 149 12.56 -12.05 29.14
CA GLN A 149 13.80 -11.26 29.08
C GLN A 149 13.68 -9.98 28.24
N ASN A 150 12.64 -9.85 27.41
CA ASN A 150 12.44 -8.69 26.54
C ASN A 150 11.93 -7.45 27.33
N PRO A 151 12.35 -6.23 26.95
CA PRO A 151 11.82 -5.01 27.56
C PRO A 151 10.32 -4.92 27.29
N SER A 152 9.59 -4.49 28.32
CA SER A 152 8.13 -4.45 28.27
C SER A 152 7.65 -3.02 28.07
N LEU A 153 6.94 -2.79 26.96
CA LEU A 153 6.33 -1.49 26.66
C LEU A 153 5.21 -1.18 27.65
N TYR A 154 4.39 -2.18 27.99
CA TYR A 154 3.30 -2.00 28.96
C TYR A 154 3.82 -1.50 30.31
N LYS A 155 4.97 -2.03 30.77
CA LYS A 155 5.58 -1.67 32.04
C LYS A 155 6.13 -0.25 32.01
N CYS A 156 6.71 0.18 30.89
CA CYS A 156 7.18 1.56 30.72
C CYS A 156 6.01 2.56 30.79
N CYS A 157 4.92 2.29 30.06
CA CYS A 157 3.73 3.13 30.11
C CYS A 157 3.11 3.17 31.51
N PHE A 158 2.99 2.02 32.19
CA PHE A 158 2.43 1.98 33.55
C PHE A 158 3.32 2.67 34.60
N GLN A 159 4.64 2.63 34.45
CA GLN A 159 5.56 3.34 35.35
C GLN A 159 5.48 4.86 35.22
N LEU A 160 5.17 5.38 34.03
CA LEU A 160 4.99 6.82 33.79
C LEU A 160 3.59 7.29 34.19
N TYR A 161 2.57 6.57 33.73
CA TYR A 161 1.19 7.03 33.73
C TYR A 161 0.32 6.35 34.81
N GLY A 162 0.85 5.36 35.52
CA GLY A 162 0.08 4.54 36.47
C GLY A 162 -0.47 5.35 37.65
N PHE A 163 0.29 6.30 38.20
CA PHE A 163 -0.18 7.12 39.32
C PHE A 163 -1.39 8.00 38.93
N GLU A 164 -1.31 8.68 37.77
CA GLU A 164 -2.43 9.46 37.23
C GLU A 164 -3.65 8.58 36.95
N TRP A 165 -3.43 7.37 36.42
CA TRP A 165 -4.48 6.40 36.18
C TRP A 165 -5.18 5.99 37.49
N PHE A 166 -4.42 5.67 38.54
CA PHE A 166 -4.99 5.33 39.85
C PHE A 166 -5.77 6.50 40.45
N ARG A 167 -5.26 7.73 40.33
CA ARG A 167 -6.00 8.93 40.78
C ARG A 167 -7.37 9.02 40.09
N GLY A 168 -7.42 8.90 38.76
CA GLY A 168 -8.69 8.94 38.02
C GLY A 168 -9.62 7.77 38.38
N ALA A 169 -9.07 6.57 38.59
CA ALA A 169 -9.84 5.40 39.01
C ALA A 169 -10.43 5.57 40.42
N CYS A 170 -9.66 6.11 41.37
CA CYS A 170 -10.16 6.42 42.72
C CYS A 170 -11.33 7.40 42.69
N LEU A 171 -11.25 8.46 41.86
CA LEU A 171 -12.35 9.41 41.68
C LEU A 171 -13.60 8.75 41.08
N LYS A 172 -13.41 7.79 40.16
CA LYS A 172 -14.54 7.00 39.64
C LYS A 172 -15.19 6.17 40.74
N LEU A 173 -14.41 5.56 41.64
CA LEU A 173 -14.96 4.83 42.77
C LEU A 173 -15.73 5.75 43.75
N CYS A 174 -15.28 6.98 43.96
CA CYS A 174 -16.03 7.98 44.73
C CYS A 174 -17.37 8.38 44.04
N CYS A 175 -17.36 8.48 42.72
CA CYS A 175 -18.56 8.65 41.89
C CYS A 175 -19.52 7.45 42.07
N ASP A 176 -19.01 6.22 41.98
CA ASP A 176 -19.81 5.01 42.14
C ASP A 176 -20.45 4.90 43.53
N PHE A 177 -19.66 5.23 44.57
CA PHE A 177 -20.16 5.29 45.95
C PHE A 177 -21.29 6.32 46.10
N SER A 178 -21.11 7.51 45.53
CA SER A 178 -22.14 8.58 45.54
C SER A 178 -23.40 8.18 44.77
N THR A 179 -23.26 7.35 43.73
CA THR A 179 -24.39 6.81 42.95
C THR A 179 -25.19 5.79 43.75
N LEU A 180 -24.52 4.90 44.51
CA LEU A 180 -25.17 3.86 45.32
C LEU A 180 -25.84 4.41 46.59
N LEU A 181 -25.31 5.51 47.15
CA LEU A 181 -25.95 6.17 48.29
C LEU A 181 -27.32 6.80 47.97
N GLN A 182 -27.55 7.24 46.72
CA GLN A 182 -28.79 7.91 46.33
C GLN A 182 -30.05 7.04 46.53
N PRO A 183 -30.09 5.77 46.08
CA PRO A 183 -31.17 4.85 46.39
C PRO A 183 -31.46 4.69 47.89
N LEU A 184 -30.42 4.62 48.74
CA LEU A 184 -30.59 4.49 50.19
C LEU A 184 -31.23 5.73 50.81
N ILE A 185 -30.81 6.92 50.39
CA ILE A 185 -31.42 8.18 50.83
C ILE A 185 -32.88 8.24 50.36
N LEU A 186 -33.15 7.83 49.12
CA LEU A 186 -34.52 7.76 48.59
C LEU A 186 -35.39 6.82 49.42
N LYS A 187 -34.87 5.65 49.82
CA LYS A 187 -35.57 4.71 50.72
C LYS A 187 -35.93 5.38 52.06
N LEU A 188 -35.01 6.13 52.66
CA LEU A 188 -35.26 6.85 53.91
C LEU A 188 -36.34 7.92 53.74
N ILE A 189 -36.31 8.69 52.65
CA ILE A 189 -37.35 9.68 52.33
C ILE A 189 -38.71 9.02 52.22
N VAL A 190 -38.81 7.92 51.46
CA VAL A 190 -40.09 7.21 51.28
C VAL A 190 -40.61 6.66 52.62
N ASN A 191 -39.75 6.04 53.42
CA ASN A 191 -40.13 5.56 54.77
C ASN A 191 -40.66 6.68 55.67
N GLU A 192 -40.06 7.87 55.65
CA GLU A 192 -40.56 9.02 56.43
C GLU A 192 -41.91 9.53 55.91
N THR A 193 -42.16 9.47 54.60
CA THR A 193 -43.44 9.88 54.02
C THR A 193 -44.57 8.89 54.30
N GLU A 194 -44.25 7.60 54.52
CA GLU A 194 -45.24 6.55 54.86
C GLU A 194 -45.71 6.62 56.33
N LYS A 195 -44.96 7.28 57.23
CA LYS A 195 -45.37 7.47 58.65
C LYS A 195 -46.65 8.28 58.80
N PRO A 196 -47.46 8.09 59.87
CA PRO A 196 -48.61 8.93 60.17
C PRO A 196 -48.21 10.39 60.39
N ALA A 197 -49.08 11.35 60.03
CA ALA A 197 -48.75 12.79 60.03
C ALA A 197 -48.23 13.34 61.38
N GLU A 198 -48.67 12.73 62.49
CA GLU A 198 -48.28 13.09 63.85
C GLU A 198 -46.82 12.68 64.19
N GLU A 199 -46.27 11.68 63.51
CA GLU A 199 -44.90 11.17 63.71
C GLU A 199 -43.90 11.72 62.68
N ARG A 200 -44.36 12.53 61.72
CA ARG A 200 -43.51 13.06 60.64
C ARG A 200 -42.65 14.21 61.13
N VAL A 201 -41.35 14.09 60.88
CA VAL A 201 -40.38 15.13 61.20
C VAL A 201 -39.97 15.87 59.92
N LEU A 202 -40.57 17.04 59.67
CA LEU A 202 -40.37 17.79 58.41
C LEU A 202 -38.90 18.16 58.15
N TRP A 203 -38.17 18.63 59.17
CA TRP A 203 -36.76 19.02 59.02
C TRP A 203 -35.88 17.84 58.62
N TYR A 204 -36.17 16.64 59.11
CA TYR A 204 -35.42 15.43 58.78
C TYR A 204 -35.61 15.05 57.30
N GLY A 205 -36.84 15.13 56.79
CA GLY A 205 -37.13 14.92 55.36
C GLY A 205 -36.45 15.95 54.46
N ILE A 206 -36.42 17.23 54.85
CA ILE A 206 -35.72 18.29 54.12
C ILE A 206 -34.21 18.02 54.08
N ILE A 207 -33.60 17.62 55.21
CA ILE A 207 -32.17 17.27 55.25
C ILE A 207 -31.87 16.11 54.29
N LEU A 208 -32.68 15.06 54.28
CA LEU A 208 -32.49 13.93 53.36
C LEU A 208 -32.61 14.35 51.89
N ALA A 209 -33.56 15.22 51.55
CA ALA A 209 -33.70 15.75 50.19
C ALA A 209 -32.49 16.61 49.78
N VAL A 210 -31.97 17.44 50.68
CA VAL A 210 -30.75 18.23 50.45
C VAL A 210 -29.54 17.30 50.28
N LEU A 211 -29.41 16.26 51.11
CA LEU A 211 -28.35 15.26 50.96
C LEU A 211 -28.44 14.54 49.61
N LEU A 212 -29.64 14.14 49.18
CA LEU A 212 -29.84 13.52 47.87
C LEU A 212 -29.35 14.44 46.73
N PHE A 213 -29.69 15.73 46.79
CA PHE A 213 -29.21 16.72 45.83
C PHE A 213 -27.68 16.86 45.86
N LEU A 214 -27.09 17.00 47.06
CA LEU A 214 -25.63 17.16 47.21
C LEU A 214 -24.87 15.95 46.68
N PHE A 215 -25.31 14.72 46.99
CA PHE A 215 -24.70 13.50 46.45
C PHE A 215 -24.89 13.39 44.92
N GLY A 216 -26.01 13.87 44.39
CA GLY A 216 -26.22 14.00 42.94
C GLY A 216 -25.21 14.92 42.27
N GLN A 217 -24.93 16.08 42.87
CA GLN A 217 -23.91 17.02 42.36
C GLN A 217 -22.49 16.47 42.50
N LEU A 218 -22.15 15.89 43.66
CA LEU A 218 -20.85 15.25 43.87
C LEU A 218 -20.59 14.12 42.86
N ASN A 219 -21.62 13.32 42.57
CA ASN A 219 -21.55 12.28 41.55
C ASN A 219 -21.17 12.85 40.17
N ALA A 220 -21.83 13.93 39.74
CA ALA A 220 -21.54 14.58 38.47
C ALA A 220 -20.11 15.14 38.42
N VAL A 221 -19.67 15.82 39.49
CA VAL A 221 -18.32 16.40 39.59
C VAL A 221 -17.24 15.33 39.54
N PHE A 222 -17.37 14.26 40.35
CA PHE A 222 -16.40 13.16 40.33
C PHE A 222 -16.36 12.44 38.99
N TYR A 223 -17.51 12.25 38.33
CA TYR A 223 -17.58 11.65 37.00
C TYR A 223 -16.82 12.50 35.97
N ILE A 224 -17.09 13.80 35.91
CA ILE A 224 -16.45 14.71 34.96
C ILE A 224 -14.93 14.76 35.18
N HIS A 225 -14.49 14.94 36.43
CA HIS A 225 -13.06 15.02 36.75
C HIS A 225 -12.32 13.70 36.46
N SER A 226 -12.92 12.56 36.81
CA SER A 226 -12.37 11.24 36.47
C SER A 226 -12.25 11.06 34.95
N SER A 227 -13.30 11.42 34.20
CA SER A 227 -13.32 11.34 32.74
C SER A 227 -12.25 12.23 32.10
N GLN A 228 -12.09 13.47 32.57
CA GLN A 228 -11.07 14.39 32.06
C GLN A 228 -9.65 13.87 32.29
N ILE A 229 -9.34 13.36 33.48
CA ILE A 229 -8.04 12.74 33.78
C ILE A 229 -7.79 11.57 32.83
N MET A 230 -8.76 10.67 32.68
CA MET A 230 -8.63 9.46 31.87
C MET A 230 -8.46 9.75 30.38
N VAL A 231 -9.23 10.70 29.83
CA VAL A 231 -9.12 11.12 28.42
C VAL A 231 -7.77 11.80 28.16
N THR A 232 -7.35 12.70 29.05
CA THR A 232 -6.05 13.38 28.94
C THR A 232 -4.90 12.38 29.01
N LEU A 233 -4.98 11.40 29.91
CA LEU A 233 -4.00 10.33 30.05
C LEU A 233 -3.90 9.49 28.77
N GLY A 234 -5.05 9.08 28.20
CA GLY A 234 -5.10 8.35 26.94
C GLY A 234 -4.43 9.12 25.79
N LEU A 235 -4.65 10.43 25.72
CA LEU A 235 -4.00 11.30 24.72
C LEU A 235 -2.49 11.42 24.95
N LYS A 236 -2.02 11.61 26.20
CA LYS A 236 -0.59 11.64 26.53
C LYS A 236 0.12 10.36 26.06
N VAL A 237 -0.47 9.19 26.36
CA VAL A 237 0.07 7.88 25.96
C VAL A 237 0.17 7.76 24.44
N LYS A 238 -0.90 8.14 23.71
CA LYS A 238 -0.90 8.10 22.24
C LYS A 238 0.19 9.00 21.65
N THR A 239 0.30 10.24 22.11
CA THR A 239 1.30 11.18 21.60
C THR A 239 2.72 10.66 21.82
N ALA A 240 3.01 10.11 23.00
CA ALA A 240 4.31 9.52 23.31
C ALA A 240 4.61 8.31 22.39
N LEU A 241 3.64 7.41 22.20
CA LEU A 241 3.81 6.23 21.34
C LEU A 241 4.05 6.62 19.87
N ILE A 242 3.27 7.57 19.34
CA ILE A 242 3.44 8.05 17.95
C ILE A 242 4.85 8.60 17.75
N GLY A 243 5.34 9.42 18.67
CA GLY A 243 6.68 10.00 18.55
C GLY A 243 7.81 8.99 18.70
N VAL A 244 7.67 7.98 19.59
CA VAL A 244 8.66 6.90 19.71
C VAL A 244 8.67 6.01 18.46
N ILE A 245 7.49 5.66 17.92
CA ILE A 245 7.38 4.91 16.66
C ILE A 245 8.03 5.71 15.53
N TYR A 246 7.73 7.00 15.42
CA TYR A 246 8.32 7.87 14.39
C TYR A 246 9.85 7.95 14.49
N ARG A 247 10.40 8.18 15.70
CA ARG A 247 11.85 8.19 15.92
C ARG A 247 12.49 6.85 15.60
N LYS A 248 11.80 5.72 15.87
CA LYS A 248 12.27 4.38 15.51
C LYS A 248 12.28 4.18 14.00
N THR A 249 11.20 4.55 13.29
CA THR A 249 11.11 4.40 11.82
C THR A 249 12.28 5.05 11.08
N LEU A 250 12.80 6.17 11.58
CA LEU A 250 13.96 6.85 10.99
C LEU A 250 15.30 6.10 11.17
N LYS A 251 15.37 5.13 12.08
CA LYS A 251 16.59 4.37 12.41
C LYS A 251 16.52 2.90 12.02
N VAL A 252 15.33 2.39 11.68
CA VAL A 252 15.12 0.99 11.30
C VAL A 252 15.93 0.63 10.06
N SER A 253 16.63 -0.51 10.12
CA SER A 253 17.42 -1.06 9.02
C SER A 253 16.58 -1.42 7.79
N SER A 254 17.23 -1.37 6.62
CA SER A 254 16.63 -1.70 5.32
C SER A 254 16.05 -3.12 5.26
N ASN A 255 16.69 -4.08 5.93
CA ASN A 255 16.20 -5.45 6.06
C ASN A 255 14.80 -5.51 6.70
N VAL A 256 14.63 -4.79 7.82
CA VAL A 256 13.39 -4.76 8.59
C VAL A 256 12.27 -4.03 7.84
N ARG A 257 12.59 -3.11 6.92
CA ARG A 257 11.58 -2.44 6.07
C ARG A 257 10.88 -3.40 5.10
N LYS A 258 11.43 -4.60 4.86
CA LYS A 258 10.74 -5.67 4.13
C LYS A 258 9.62 -6.30 4.97
N ASP A 259 9.89 -6.53 6.25
CA ASP A 259 8.95 -7.12 7.20
C ASP A 259 7.89 -6.13 7.69
N TYR A 260 8.24 -4.85 7.76
CA TYR A 260 7.35 -3.76 8.16
C TYR A 260 7.19 -2.76 7.01
N THR A 261 6.16 -2.98 6.20
CA THR A 261 5.78 -2.08 5.12
C THR A 261 5.33 -0.70 5.66
N VAL A 262 5.39 0.34 4.80
CA VAL A 262 4.89 1.68 5.16
C VAL A 262 3.44 1.62 5.64
N GLY A 263 2.60 0.77 5.02
CA GLY A 263 1.21 0.57 5.43
C GLY A 263 1.07 -0.03 6.82
N GLU A 264 1.97 -0.93 7.23
CA GLU A 264 1.96 -1.49 8.58
C GLU A 264 2.39 -0.48 9.62
N ILE A 265 3.42 0.34 9.36
CA ILE A 265 3.83 1.43 10.26
C ILE A 265 2.70 2.45 10.43
N VAL A 266 2.01 2.81 9.34
CA VAL A 266 0.83 3.69 9.40
C VAL A 266 -0.29 3.05 10.24
N ASN A 267 -0.49 1.74 10.16
CA ASN A 267 -1.44 1.03 11.02
C ASN A 267 -1.01 1.03 12.49
N LEU A 268 0.29 0.89 12.80
CA LEU A 268 0.80 1.00 14.17
C LEU A 268 0.49 2.37 14.78
N VAL A 269 0.67 3.44 13.99
CA VAL A 269 0.38 4.82 14.42
C VAL A 269 -1.12 5.10 14.53
N SER A 270 -1.91 4.70 13.53
CA SER A 270 -3.33 5.09 13.43
C SER A 270 -4.29 4.18 14.19
N VAL A 271 -4.00 2.88 14.29
CA VAL A 271 -4.89 1.87 14.88
C VAL A 271 -4.36 1.38 16.23
N ASP A 272 -3.10 0.93 16.28
CA ASP A 272 -2.55 0.34 17.51
C ASP A 272 -2.41 1.37 18.63
N CYS A 273 -1.89 2.57 18.34
CA CYS A 273 -1.83 3.65 19.32
C CYS A 273 -3.23 4.09 19.80
N GLN A 274 -4.24 4.09 18.92
CA GLN A 274 -5.63 4.42 19.30
C GLN A 274 -6.21 3.37 20.26
N ARG A 275 -6.01 2.08 19.98
CA ARG A 275 -6.48 1.01 20.88
C ARG A 275 -5.87 1.09 22.27
N ILE A 276 -4.58 1.45 22.35
CA ILE A 276 -3.91 1.66 23.63
C ILE A 276 -4.45 2.91 24.34
N GLN A 277 -4.68 4.01 23.63
CA GLN A 277 -5.37 5.19 24.17
C GLN A 277 -6.73 4.81 24.78
N ASP A 278 -7.56 4.09 24.02
CA ASP A 278 -8.91 3.72 24.45
C ASP A 278 -8.85 2.83 25.69
N ALA A 279 -7.89 1.90 25.77
CA ALA A 279 -7.70 1.07 26.95
C ALA A 279 -7.29 1.89 28.20
N PHE A 280 -6.35 2.84 28.08
CA PHE A 280 -6.00 3.72 29.20
C PHE A 280 -7.20 4.58 29.64
N THR A 281 -8.05 4.98 28.69
CA THR A 281 -9.25 5.78 28.95
C THR A 281 -10.32 4.98 29.70
N TYR A 282 -10.58 3.72 29.32
CA TYR A 282 -11.75 2.97 29.80
C TYR A 282 -11.43 1.78 30.74
N ALA A 283 -10.18 1.34 30.89
CA ALA A 283 -9.88 0.14 31.70
C ALA A 283 -10.31 0.23 33.17
N HIS A 284 -10.38 1.45 33.72
CA HIS A 284 -10.81 1.68 35.10
C HIS A 284 -12.30 1.31 35.34
N GLU A 285 -13.10 1.26 34.27
CA GLU A 285 -14.49 0.79 34.32
C GLU A 285 -14.60 -0.70 34.75
N ILE A 286 -13.53 -1.49 34.62
CA ILE A 286 -13.49 -2.86 35.15
C ILE A 286 -13.51 -2.83 36.69
N LEU A 287 -12.71 -1.94 37.30
CA LEU A 287 -12.69 -1.78 38.76
C LEU A 287 -14.03 -1.23 39.26
N SER A 288 -14.58 -0.24 38.55
CA SER A 288 -15.91 0.32 38.79
C SER A 288 -17.00 -0.76 38.72
N PHE A 289 -16.93 -1.64 37.71
CA PHE A 289 -17.86 -2.77 37.56
C PHE A 289 -17.88 -3.66 38.81
N PHE A 290 -16.72 -4.12 39.29
CA PHE A 290 -16.68 -4.97 40.48
C PHE A 290 -17.19 -4.24 41.71
N PHE A 291 -16.86 -2.96 41.87
CA PHE A 291 -17.33 -2.15 42.99
C PHE A 291 -18.86 -1.99 43.00
N ILE A 292 -19.44 -1.57 41.88
CA ILE A 292 -20.89 -1.41 41.72
C ILE A 292 -21.64 -2.74 41.90
N MET A 293 -21.11 -3.82 41.31
CA MET A 293 -21.76 -5.14 41.41
C MET A 293 -21.76 -5.67 42.84
N ILE A 294 -20.65 -5.57 43.57
CA ILE A 294 -20.55 -6.08 44.95
C ILE A 294 -21.49 -5.29 45.88
N ILE A 295 -21.39 -3.95 45.86
CA ILE A 295 -22.15 -3.11 46.80
C ILE A 295 -23.63 -3.05 46.40
N GLY A 296 -23.95 -2.92 45.11
CA GLY A 296 -25.34 -2.88 44.67
C GLY A 296 -26.09 -4.19 44.95
N VAL A 297 -25.44 -5.35 44.76
CA VAL A 297 -26.04 -6.65 45.15
C VAL A 297 -26.18 -6.76 46.66
N TYR A 298 -25.22 -6.25 47.43
CA TYR A 298 -25.31 -6.21 48.89
C TYR A 298 -26.48 -5.34 49.37
N GLU A 299 -26.65 -4.13 48.83
CA GLU A 299 -27.77 -3.24 49.14
C GLU A 299 -29.12 -3.89 48.79
N LEU A 300 -29.19 -4.57 47.64
CA LEU A 300 -30.38 -5.28 47.23
C LEU A 300 -30.68 -6.47 48.17
N TRP A 301 -29.65 -7.24 48.56
CA TRP A 301 -29.77 -8.33 49.53
C TRP A 301 -30.23 -7.86 50.90
N ALA A 302 -29.68 -6.74 51.39
CA ALA A 302 -30.04 -6.19 52.69
C ALA A 302 -31.52 -5.78 52.80
N VAL A 303 -32.20 -5.55 51.66
CA VAL A 303 -33.59 -5.06 51.63
C VAL A 303 -34.58 -6.09 51.10
N MET A 304 -34.18 -6.92 50.14
CA MET A 304 -35.03 -7.93 49.51
C MET A 304 -34.73 -9.37 49.97
N GLY A 305 -33.64 -9.57 50.74
CA GLY A 305 -33.23 -10.89 51.23
C GLY A 305 -32.99 -11.89 50.11
N ALA A 306 -33.47 -13.13 50.29
CA ALA A 306 -33.32 -14.22 49.35
C ALA A 306 -33.92 -13.96 47.95
N ALA A 307 -34.85 -13.01 47.82
CA ALA A 307 -35.42 -12.63 46.51
C ALA A 307 -34.37 -12.05 45.54
N THR A 308 -33.25 -11.55 46.07
CA THR A 308 -32.09 -11.08 45.30
C THR A 308 -31.47 -12.18 44.44
N LEU A 309 -31.58 -13.46 44.84
CA LEU A 309 -31.09 -14.60 44.05
C LEU A 309 -31.79 -14.68 42.68
N GLY A 310 -33.05 -14.27 42.58
CA GLY A 310 -33.77 -14.18 41.30
C GLY A 310 -33.15 -13.15 40.37
N CYS A 311 -32.78 -11.98 40.90
CA CYS A 311 -32.07 -10.96 40.15
C CYS A 311 -30.70 -11.47 39.66
N LEU A 312 -29.95 -12.13 40.54
CA LEU A 312 -28.64 -12.67 40.20
C LEU A 312 -28.70 -13.75 39.12
N LEU A 313 -29.74 -14.60 39.15
CA LEU A 313 -29.98 -15.59 38.11
C LEU A 313 -30.24 -14.92 36.75
N VAL A 314 -31.09 -13.89 36.72
CA VAL A 314 -31.36 -13.11 35.49
C VAL A 314 -30.10 -12.41 35.00
N ILE A 315 -29.32 -11.79 35.90
CA ILE A 315 -28.03 -11.16 35.57
C ILE A 315 -27.08 -12.19 34.94
N ALA A 316 -26.96 -13.38 35.52
CA ALA A 316 -26.09 -14.44 35.01
C ALA A 316 -26.51 -14.88 33.60
N ILE A 317 -27.80 -15.12 33.38
CA ILE A 317 -28.36 -15.48 32.06
C ILE A 317 -28.08 -14.39 31.03
N LEU A 318 -28.37 -13.13 31.37
CA LEU A 318 -28.16 -11.99 30.47
C LEU A 318 -26.69 -11.74 30.17
N THR A 319 -25.80 -11.96 31.14
CA THR A 319 -24.35 -11.85 30.95
C THR A 319 -23.86 -12.92 29.97
N CYS A 320 -24.31 -14.18 30.12
CA CYS A 320 -24.00 -15.25 29.19
C CYS A 320 -24.48 -14.93 27.76
N LEU A 321 -25.69 -14.39 27.61
CA LEU A 321 -26.23 -13.95 26.32
C LEU A 321 -25.42 -12.79 25.72
N ASN A 322 -25.04 -11.78 26.51
CA ASN A 322 -24.23 -10.66 26.07
C ASN A 322 -22.83 -11.10 25.62
N VAL A 323 -22.20 -12.04 26.31
CA VAL A 323 -20.91 -12.63 25.88
C VAL A 323 -21.07 -13.41 24.57
N LEU A 324 -22.15 -14.18 24.41
CA LEU A 324 -22.44 -14.90 23.16
C LEU A 324 -22.64 -13.93 21.99
N PHE A 325 -23.46 -12.89 22.17
CA PHE A 325 -23.67 -11.84 21.17
C PHE A 325 -22.37 -11.11 20.85
N GLY A 326 -21.55 -10.79 21.85
CA GLY A 326 -20.24 -10.19 21.67
C GLY A 326 -19.31 -11.04 20.81
N LYS A 327 -19.22 -12.36 21.07
CA LYS A 327 -18.42 -13.29 20.25
C LYS A 327 -18.94 -13.39 18.81
N LEU A 328 -20.25 -13.48 18.61
CA LEU A 328 -20.86 -13.51 17.27
C LEU A 328 -20.62 -12.19 16.52
N GLN A 329 -20.78 -11.07 17.19
CA GLN A 329 -20.53 -9.74 16.65
C GLN A 329 -19.06 -9.58 16.25
N GLN A 330 -18.12 -10.02 17.09
CA GLN A 330 -16.69 -10.00 16.77
C GLN A 330 -16.35 -10.87 15.55
N LYS A 331 -16.91 -12.10 15.48
CA LYS A 331 -16.74 -13.00 14.32
C LYS A 331 -17.22 -12.34 13.02
N TYR A 332 -18.41 -11.72 13.05
CA TYR A 332 -18.92 -11.01 11.88
C TYR A 332 -18.15 -9.72 11.59
N MET A 333 -17.64 -9.03 12.61
CA MET A 333 -16.79 -7.83 12.48
C MET A 333 -15.47 -8.15 11.74
N MET A 334 -14.89 -9.32 11.99
CA MET A 334 -13.70 -9.76 11.24
C MET A 334 -14.03 -10.05 9.76
N ASN A 335 -15.17 -10.69 9.49
CA ASN A 335 -15.59 -10.97 8.12
C ASN A 335 -15.92 -9.69 7.33
N ILE A 336 -16.54 -8.69 7.95
CA ILE A 336 -16.79 -7.39 7.29
C ILE A 336 -15.48 -6.67 6.95
N LEU A 337 -14.47 -6.71 7.84
CA LEU A 337 -13.16 -6.13 7.57
C LEU A 337 -12.48 -6.80 6.36
N TYR A 338 -12.60 -8.12 6.21
CA TYR A 338 -12.07 -8.84 5.06
C TYR A 338 -12.69 -8.38 3.72
N TYR A 339 -14.02 -8.34 3.62
CA TYR A 339 -14.69 -7.90 2.38
C TYR A 339 -14.53 -6.39 2.12
N LYS A 340 -14.52 -5.57 3.18
CA LYS A 340 -14.23 -4.14 3.09
C LYS A 340 -12.82 -3.90 2.56
N GLY A 341 -11.81 -4.64 3.05
CA GLY A 341 -10.43 -4.61 2.56
C GLY A 341 -10.33 -4.96 1.08
N LYS A 342 -10.94 -6.08 0.66
CA LYS A 342 -11.01 -6.47 -0.76
C LYS A 342 -11.65 -5.39 -1.64
N ARG A 343 -12.75 -4.79 -1.19
CA ARG A 343 -13.43 -3.72 -1.92
C ARG A 343 -12.56 -2.47 -2.05
N CYS A 344 -11.92 -2.02 -0.97
CA CYS A 344 -11.04 -0.85 -1.00
C CYS A 344 -9.83 -1.08 -1.91
N LYS A 345 -9.22 -2.27 -1.88
CA LYS A 345 -8.11 -2.64 -2.77
C LYS A 345 -8.53 -2.52 -4.25
N LEU A 346 -9.63 -3.17 -4.64
CA LEU A 346 -10.14 -3.11 -6.01
C LEU A 346 -10.52 -1.68 -6.43
N LEU A 347 -11.11 -0.89 -5.53
CA LEU A 347 -11.43 0.51 -5.80
C LEU A 347 -10.16 1.35 -6.06
N ASN A 348 -9.11 1.15 -5.28
CA ASN A 348 -7.84 1.84 -5.50
C ASN A 348 -7.24 1.47 -6.86
N GLU A 349 -7.19 0.18 -7.21
CA GLU A 349 -6.72 -0.28 -8.53
C GLU A 349 -7.51 0.38 -9.69
N ILE A 350 -8.83 0.51 -9.55
CA ILE A 350 -9.69 1.17 -10.54
C ILE A 350 -9.43 2.68 -10.62
N ILE A 351 -9.26 3.36 -9.47
CA ILE A 351 -9.02 4.82 -9.43
C ILE A 351 -7.68 5.13 -10.11
N PHE A 352 -6.62 4.37 -9.80
CA PHE A 352 -5.32 4.53 -10.46
C PHE A 352 -5.38 4.19 -11.95
N GLY A 353 -6.18 3.19 -12.33
CA GLY A 353 -6.42 2.78 -13.72
C GLY A 353 -7.52 3.54 -14.47
N MET A 354 -8.09 4.62 -13.92
CA MET A 354 -9.34 5.20 -14.42
C MET A 354 -9.26 5.65 -15.89
N LYS A 355 -8.13 6.24 -16.31
CA LYS A 355 -7.93 6.66 -17.70
C LYS A 355 -8.02 5.49 -18.68
N VAL A 356 -7.35 4.37 -18.35
CA VAL A 356 -7.36 3.15 -19.17
C VAL A 356 -8.77 2.55 -19.21
N ILE A 357 -9.42 2.43 -18.05
CA ILE A 357 -10.78 1.88 -17.95
C ILE A 357 -11.76 2.70 -18.81
N LYS A 358 -11.66 4.03 -18.78
CA LYS A 358 -12.46 4.95 -19.62
C LYS A 358 -12.18 4.78 -21.11
N MET A 359 -10.91 4.65 -21.50
CA MET A 359 -10.51 4.45 -22.89
C MET A 359 -11.09 3.15 -23.48
N TYR A 360 -11.22 2.10 -22.67
CA TYR A 360 -11.78 0.80 -23.08
C TYR A 360 -13.27 0.63 -22.76
N ALA A 361 -13.95 1.64 -22.23
CA ALA A 361 -15.34 1.58 -21.79
C ALA A 361 -15.64 0.42 -20.80
N TRP A 362 -14.68 0.09 -19.93
CA TRP A 362 -14.76 -1.03 -18.97
C TRP A 362 -15.48 -0.69 -17.66
N GLU A 363 -15.99 0.53 -17.48
CA GLU A 363 -16.66 0.96 -16.26
C GLU A 363 -17.84 0.04 -15.86
N PRO A 364 -18.71 -0.41 -16.78
CA PRO A 364 -19.83 -1.29 -16.42
C PRO A 364 -19.36 -2.64 -15.85
N TYR A 365 -18.28 -3.21 -16.41
CA TYR A 365 -17.70 -4.47 -15.94
C TYR A 365 -17.14 -4.31 -14.52
N PHE A 366 -16.31 -3.29 -14.29
CA PHE A 366 -15.73 -3.05 -12.96
C PHE A 366 -16.77 -2.65 -11.92
N SER A 367 -17.81 -1.90 -12.32
CA SER A 367 -18.96 -1.58 -11.46
C SER A 367 -19.69 -2.84 -11.00
N LYS A 368 -19.95 -3.79 -11.91
CA LYS A 368 -20.55 -5.09 -11.57
C LYS A 368 -19.67 -5.89 -10.61
N LYS A 369 -18.34 -5.89 -10.82
CA LYS A 369 -17.36 -6.56 -9.96
C LYS A 369 -17.34 -5.98 -8.53
N ILE A 370 -17.35 -4.64 -8.39
CA ILE A 370 -17.46 -3.97 -7.09
C ILE A 370 -18.79 -4.31 -6.41
N ARG A 371 -19.90 -4.26 -7.17
CA ARG A 371 -21.24 -4.54 -6.65
C ARG A 371 -21.35 -5.97 -6.11
N ALA A 372 -20.73 -6.95 -6.76
CA ALA A 372 -20.70 -8.34 -6.28
C ALA A 372 -20.01 -8.46 -4.91
N ILE A 373 -18.90 -7.75 -4.70
CA ILE A 373 -18.22 -7.69 -3.38
C ILE A 373 -19.10 -6.96 -2.37
N ARG A 374 -19.71 -5.85 -2.76
CA ARG A 374 -20.59 -5.04 -1.90
C ARG A 374 -21.82 -5.83 -1.41
N LEU A 375 -22.40 -6.69 -2.24
CA LEU A 375 -23.54 -7.52 -1.83
C LEU A 375 -23.14 -8.54 -0.76
N LYS A 376 -21.95 -9.13 -0.85
CA LYS A 376 -21.39 -10.01 0.19
C LYS A 376 -21.13 -9.24 1.49
N GLU A 377 -20.54 -8.04 1.37
CA GLU A 377 -20.32 -7.10 2.47
C GLU A 377 -21.65 -6.77 3.20
N MET A 378 -22.70 -6.41 2.44
CA MET A 378 -24.02 -6.08 2.97
C MET A 378 -24.74 -7.27 3.61
N ALA A 379 -24.55 -8.49 3.10
CA ALA A 379 -25.10 -9.69 3.72
C ALA A 379 -24.54 -9.91 5.15
N ILE A 380 -23.26 -9.62 5.37
CA ILE A 380 -22.64 -9.69 6.70
C ILE A 380 -23.09 -8.53 7.57
N LEU A 381 -23.17 -7.30 7.04
CA LEU A 381 -23.72 -6.16 7.78
C LEU A 381 -25.15 -6.42 8.27
N ARG A 382 -26.00 -7.08 7.48
CA ARG A 382 -27.33 -7.51 7.92
C ARG A 382 -27.26 -8.49 9.10
N LYS A 383 -26.31 -9.41 9.10
CA LYS A 383 -26.10 -10.33 10.24
C LYS A 383 -25.63 -9.57 11.50
N ILE A 384 -24.70 -8.63 11.35
CA ILE A 384 -24.25 -7.75 12.44
C ILE A 384 -25.45 -6.97 13.01
N ALA A 385 -26.21 -6.29 12.14
CA ALA A 385 -27.37 -5.51 12.55
C ALA A 385 -28.41 -6.34 13.31
N ARG A 386 -28.67 -7.59 12.90
CA ARG A 386 -29.56 -8.51 13.62
C ARG A 386 -29.00 -8.85 15.02
N VAL A 387 -27.72 -9.20 15.13
CA VAL A 387 -27.10 -9.50 16.43
C VAL A 387 -27.12 -8.28 17.34
N THR A 388 -26.80 -7.10 16.81
CA THR A 388 -26.85 -5.83 17.55
C THR A 388 -28.27 -5.50 18.00
N ALA A 389 -29.28 -5.71 17.15
CA ALA A 389 -30.68 -5.51 17.53
C ALA A 389 -31.10 -6.46 18.66
N CYS A 390 -30.77 -7.76 18.57
CA CYS A 390 -31.03 -8.71 19.64
C CYS A 390 -30.35 -8.31 20.96
N SER A 391 -29.07 -7.92 20.91
CA SER A 391 -28.34 -7.44 22.08
C SER A 391 -28.96 -6.20 22.69
N LEU A 392 -29.39 -5.23 21.87
CA LEU A 392 -30.05 -4.00 22.33
C LEU A 392 -31.42 -4.28 22.97
N ILE A 393 -32.20 -5.21 22.40
CA ILE A 393 -33.48 -5.64 22.97
C ILE A 393 -33.24 -6.28 24.35
N CYS A 394 -32.29 -7.22 24.45
CA CYS A 394 -31.93 -7.84 25.73
C CYS A 394 -31.48 -6.80 26.78
N ALA A 395 -30.64 -5.84 26.39
CA ALA A 395 -30.17 -4.78 27.27
C ALA A 395 -31.26 -3.78 27.69
N SER A 396 -32.21 -3.47 26.79
CA SER A 396 -33.28 -2.51 27.07
C SER A 396 -34.34 -3.09 28.01
N HIS A 397 -34.63 -4.39 27.89
CA HIS A 397 -35.63 -5.08 28.73
C HIS A 397 -35.03 -5.77 29.97
N SER A 398 -33.71 -5.74 30.14
CA SER A 398 -33.05 -6.35 31.31
C SER A 398 -33.57 -5.86 32.66
N PRO A 399 -33.82 -4.54 32.89
CA PRO A 399 -34.28 -4.07 34.20
C PRO A 399 -35.68 -4.57 34.54
N PHE A 400 -36.54 -4.67 33.52
CA PHE A 400 -37.89 -5.20 33.69
C PHE A 400 -37.84 -6.67 34.11
N MET A 401 -37.04 -7.50 33.43
CA MET A 401 -36.86 -8.91 33.79
C MET A 401 -36.28 -9.09 35.19
N MET A 402 -35.27 -8.30 35.56
CA MET A 402 -34.68 -8.34 36.90
C MET A 402 -35.70 -7.97 37.98
N ASN A 403 -36.41 -6.85 37.83
CA ASN A 403 -37.43 -6.40 38.78
C ASN A 403 -38.61 -7.38 38.88
N PHE A 404 -39.06 -7.94 37.75
CA PHE A 404 -40.10 -8.96 37.72
C PHE A 404 -39.69 -10.21 38.52
N SER A 405 -38.46 -10.71 38.31
CA SER A 405 -37.96 -11.86 39.06
C SER A 405 -37.80 -11.59 40.56
N ILE A 406 -37.34 -10.39 40.93
CA ILE A 406 -37.27 -9.97 42.34
C ILE A 406 -38.67 -9.99 42.95
N LEU A 407 -39.65 -9.35 42.32
CA LEU A 407 -41.03 -9.28 42.82
C LEU A 407 -41.65 -10.68 42.93
N LEU A 408 -41.49 -11.51 41.89
CA LEU A 408 -42.02 -12.87 41.87
C LEU A 408 -41.47 -13.69 43.04
N ILE A 409 -40.15 -13.76 43.21
CA ILE A 409 -39.56 -14.55 44.31
C ILE A 409 -39.90 -13.93 45.67
N TYR A 410 -39.93 -12.60 45.79
CA TYR A 410 -40.30 -11.94 47.05
C TYR A 410 -41.72 -12.32 47.47
N THR A 411 -42.70 -12.25 46.56
CA THR A 411 -44.10 -12.64 46.84
C THR A 411 -44.27 -14.14 47.14
N LEU A 412 -43.45 -15.01 46.54
CA LEU A 412 -43.50 -16.45 46.79
C LEU A 412 -42.81 -16.88 48.09
N THR A 413 -41.81 -16.12 48.57
CA THR A 413 -40.94 -16.52 49.68
C THR A 413 -41.23 -15.77 50.98
N SER A 414 -41.57 -14.47 50.91
CA SER A 414 -41.83 -13.65 52.10
C SER A 414 -43.32 -13.60 52.41
N THR A 415 -43.73 -14.33 53.45
CA THR A 415 -45.09 -14.31 53.99
C THR A 415 -45.26 -13.36 55.18
N THR A 416 -44.15 -12.84 55.74
CA THR A 416 -44.14 -12.12 57.02
C THR A 416 -44.01 -10.60 56.91
N GLU A 417 -43.38 -10.06 55.85
CA GLU A 417 -43.22 -8.62 55.66
C GLU A 417 -43.84 -8.12 54.34
N PRO A 418 -44.73 -7.12 54.37
CA PRO A 418 -45.34 -6.58 53.16
C PRO A 418 -44.29 -5.89 52.27
N PHE A 419 -44.54 -5.96 50.96
CA PHE A 419 -43.78 -5.23 49.96
C PHE A 419 -44.23 -3.75 49.95
N ASN A 420 -43.43 -2.86 50.55
CA ASN A 420 -43.75 -1.42 50.66
C ASN A 420 -43.09 -0.59 49.54
N ALA A 421 -43.47 0.69 49.42
CA ALA A 421 -42.96 1.54 48.35
C ALA A 421 -41.45 1.77 48.48
N ALA A 422 -40.93 1.87 49.71
CA ALA A 422 -39.50 2.07 49.94
C ALA A 422 -38.63 0.91 49.44
N LYS A 423 -39.08 -0.35 49.64
CA LYS A 423 -38.43 -1.55 49.07
C LYS A 423 -38.49 -1.53 47.54
N ALA A 424 -39.64 -1.17 46.97
CA ALA A 424 -39.84 -1.11 45.53
C ALA A 424 -38.95 -0.07 44.84
N PHE A 425 -38.91 1.16 45.35
CA PHE A 425 -38.11 2.25 44.77
C PHE A 425 -36.61 1.99 44.88
N LEU A 426 -36.15 1.43 46.01
CA LEU A 426 -34.75 1.02 46.16
C LEU A 426 -34.38 -0.06 45.14
N ALA A 427 -35.15 -1.15 45.07
CA ALA A 427 -34.87 -2.25 44.17
C ALA A 427 -34.83 -1.78 42.71
N LEU A 428 -35.80 -0.97 42.29
CA LEU A 428 -35.87 -0.42 40.94
C LEU A 428 -34.66 0.47 40.62
N SER A 429 -34.24 1.32 41.56
CA SER A 429 -33.10 2.23 41.39
C SER A 429 -31.78 1.47 41.31
N VAL A 430 -31.53 0.53 42.23
CA VAL A 430 -30.32 -0.31 42.24
C VAL A 430 -30.23 -1.16 40.97
N VAL A 431 -31.32 -1.81 40.55
CA VAL A 431 -31.37 -2.58 39.29
C VAL A 431 -31.03 -1.70 38.07
N ASN A 432 -31.52 -0.45 38.03
CA ASN A 432 -31.18 0.48 36.95
C ASN A 432 -29.70 0.89 36.95
N ILE A 433 -29.09 1.05 38.12
CA ILE A 433 -27.66 1.33 38.27
C ILE A 433 -26.83 0.12 37.78
N LEU A 434 -27.21 -1.11 38.18
CA LEU A 434 -26.52 -2.34 37.77
C LEU A 434 -26.57 -2.59 36.25
N ARG A 435 -27.57 -2.03 35.54
CA ARG A 435 -27.72 -2.21 34.09
C ARG A 435 -26.52 -1.71 33.30
N PHE A 436 -26.06 -0.49 33.57
CA PHE A 436 -25.05 0.17 32.71
C PHE A 436 -23.70 -0.59 32.69
N PRO A 437 -23.11 -0.97 33.84
CA PRO A 437 -21.86 -1.75 33.86
C PRO A 437 -21.97 -3.09 33.13
N LEU A 438 -23.11 -3.78 33.22
CA LEU A 438 -23.35 -5.05 32.51
C LEU A 438 -23.34 -4.91 30.99
N THR A 439 -23.79 -3.76 30.48
CA THR A 439 -23.78 -3.48 29.04
C THR A 439 -22.40 -3.04 28.54
N MET A 440 -21.61 -2.35 29.38
CA MET A 440 -20.32 -1.79 28.98
C MET A 440 -19.16 -2.79 29.10
N ILE A 441 -19.22 -3.71 30.07
CA ILE A 441 -18.08 -4.60 30.38
C ILE A 441 -17.56 -5.42 29.17
N PRO A 442 -18.39 -5.92 28.24
CA PRO A 442 -17.89 -6.66 27.08
C PRO A 442 -17.04 -5.78 26.15
N PHE A 443 -17.40 -4.50 26.00
CA PHE A 443 -16.66 -3.54 25.19
C PHE A 443 -15.31 -3.21 25.82
N VAL A 444 -15.28 -2.98 27.13
CA VAL A 444 -14.04 -2.67 27.87
C VAL A 444 -13.08 -3.86 27.85
N ILE A 445 -13.56 -5.07 28.14
CA ILE A 445 -12.74 -6.30 28.08
C ILE A 445 -12.16 -6.49 26.67
N THR A 446 -12.98 -6.35 25.63
CA THR A 446 -12.53 -6.48 24.25
C THR A 446 -11.48 -5.42 23.90
N GLY A 447 -11.69 -4.17 24.33
CA GLY A 447 -10.74 -3.07 24.13
C GLY A 447 -9.38 -3.34 24.81
N VAL A 448 -9.40 -3.81 26.06
CA VAL A 448 -8.18 -4.17 26.80
C VAL A 448 -7.43 -5.32 26.12
N ILE A 449 -8.12 -6.38 25.69
CA ILE A 449 -7.50 -7.49 24.94
C ILE A 449 -6.85 -6.99 23.64
N GLN A 450 -7.54 -6.14 22.89
CA GLN A 450 -7.00 -5.54 21.67
C GLN A 450 -5.79 -4.65 21.94
N ALA A 451 -5.78 -3.90 23.04
CA ALA A 451 -4.64 -3.09 23.45
C ALA A 451 -3.42 -3.94 23.83
N PHE A 452 -3.61 -5.11 24.46
CA PHE A 452 -2.51 -6.04 24.73
C PHE A 452 -1.85 -6.55 23.44
N VAL A 453 -2.65 -6.98 22.46
CA VAL A 453 -2.14 -7.38 21.14
C VAL A 453 -1.41 -6.21 20.46
N SER A 454 -1.98 -5.01 20.55
CA SER A 454 -1.41 -3.80 19.95
C SER A 454 -0.08 -3.41 20.59
N THR A 455 0.01 -3.52 21.91
CA THR A 455 1.24 -3.29 22.67
C THR A 455 2.33 -4.28 22.27
N LYS A 456 1.99 -5.57 22.07
CA LYS A 456 2.96 -6.58 21.61
C LYS A 456 3.50 -6.25 20.22
N ARG A 457 2.64 -5.81 19.29
CA ARG A 457 3.07 -5.43 17.93
C ARG A 457 3.99 -4.21 17.92
N ILE A 458 3.64 -3.15 18.66
CA ILE A 458 4.51 -1.98 18.79
C ILE A 458 5.83 -2.38 19.46
N GLN A 459 5.79 -3.18 20.53
CA GLN A 459 6.99 -3.68 21.20
C GLN A 459 7.91 -4.47 20.25
N GLN A 460 7.35 -5.35 19.42
CA GLN A 460 8.10 -6.09 18.41
C GLN A 460 8.77 -5.15 17.40
N PHE A 461 8.04 -4.14 16.92
CA PHE A 461 8.59 -3.11 16.03
C PHE A 461 9.73 -2.31 16.69
N LEU A 462 9.56 -1.87 17.95
CA LEU A 462 10.61 -1.12 18.67
C LEU A 462 11.87 -1.94 18.92
N LEU A 463 11.74 -3.26 19.04
CA LEU A 463 12.84 -4.20 19.27
C LEU A 463 13.59 -4.62 17.99
N THR A 464 13.13 -4.19 16.82
CA THR A 464 13.83 -4.48 15.56
C THR A 464 15.21 -3.82 15.49
N ASP A 465 16.07 -4.32 14.62
CA ASP A 465 17.44 -3.83 14.51
C ASP A 465 17.51 -2.45 13.84
N ASP A 466 18.23 -1.54 14.49
CA ASP A 466 18.58 -0.22 13.95
C ASP A 466 19.76 -0.32 12.96
N VAL A 467 19.84 0.62 12.02
CA VAL A 467 21.04 0.84 11.19
C VAL A 467 22.21 1.15 12.11
N ASN A 468 23.32 0.43 11.95
CA ASN A 468 24.51 0.65 12.75
C ASN A 468 25.20 1.97 12.31
N PRO A 469 25.31 2.98 13.19
CA PRO A 469 25.98 4.23 12.84
C PRO A 469 27.47 4.05 12.50
N HIS A 470 28.09 2.94 12.90
CA HIS A 470 29.51 2.63 12.65
C HIS A 470 29.75 1.93 11.30
N ASN A 471 28.70 1.73 10.49
CA ASN A 471 28.87 1.21 9.14
C ASN A 471 29.78 2.13 8.32
N VAL A 472 29.62 3.45 8.48
CA VAL A 472 30.40 4.49 7.81
C VAL A 472 31.03 5.41 8.86
N GLN A 473 32.33 5.66 8.73
CA GLN A 473 33.03 6.63 9.57
C GLN A 473 33.19 7.95 8.81
N TYR A 474 32.69 9.03 9.40
CA TYR A 474 32.87 10.37 8.85
C TYR A 474 34.14 11.00 9.40
N ILE A 475 35.15 11.21 8.54
CA ILE A 475 36.48 11.67 8.94
C ILE A 475 36.78 13.03 8.30
N THR A 476 37.48 13.91 9.03
CA THR A 476 37.85 15.25 8.55
C THR A 476 39.24 15.29 7.89
N ALA A 477 40.15 14.39 8.27
CA ALA A 477 41.53 14.30 7.78
C ALA A 477 41.73 13.03 6.94
N SER A 478 41.49 13.14 5.63
CA SER A 478 41.74 12.10 4.63
C SER A 478 42.07 12.77 3.29
N ASP A 479 42.96 12.17 2.51
CA ASP A 479 43.25 12.58 1.13
C ASP A 479 42.15 12.14 0.14
N TYR A 480 41.32 11.18 0.58
CA TYR A 480 40.21 10.62 -0.18
C TYR A 480 38.88 11.14 0.33
N ALA A 481 37.99 11.49 -0.61
CA ALA A 481 36.59 11.83 -0.34
C ALA A 481 35.79 10.60 0.12
N VAL A 482 36.02 9.45 -0.53
CA VAL A 482 35.44 8.15 -0.14
C VAL A 482 36.54 7.10 -0.21
N ARG A 483 36.69 6.31 0.86
CA ARG A 483 37.62 5.17 0.90
C ARG A 483 36.92 3.95 1.47
N ILE A 484 36.92 2.86 0.71
CA ILE A 484 36.42 1.55 1.12
C ILE A 484 37.58 0.58 1.06
N GLN A 485 37.86 -0.11 2.17
CA GLN A 485 38.91 -1.13 2.24
C GLN A 485 38.35 -2.46 2.69
N ASN A 486 38.56 -3.50 1.87
CA ASN A 486 38.05 -4.86 2.07
C ASN A 486 36.57 -4.88 2.49
N GLY A 487 35.76 -4.01 1.88
CA GLY A 487 34.37 -3.84 2.24
C GLY A 487 33.54 -5.05 1.82
N SER A 488 32.83 -5.64 2.77
CA SER A 488 31.85 -6.70 2.53
C SER A 488 30.50 -6.26 3.11
N PHE A 489 29.46 -6.24 2.26
CA PHE A 489 28.15 -5.68 2.60
C PHE A 489 27.02 -6.62 2.23
N THR A 490 25.97 -6.61 3.04
CA THR A 490 24.74 -7.36 2.78
C THR A 490 23.50 -6.53 3.12
N TRP A 491 22.40 -6.82 2.43
CA TRP A 491 21.07 -6.35 2.79
C TRP A 491 20.43 -7.21 3.89
N GLU A 492 20.88 -8.46 4.08
CA GLU A 492 20.28 -9.43 5.00
C GLU A 492 21.35 -10.16 5.82
N LYS A 493 21.25 -10.11 7.16
CA LYS A 493 22.21 -10.74 8.09
C LYS A 493 22.43 -12.24 7.90
N ASN A 494 21.44 -12.95 7.36
CA ASN A 494 21.42 -14.42 7.31
C ASN A 494 21.69 -14.98 5.90
N THR A 495 22.40 -14.24 5.06
CA THR A 495 22.77 -14.71 3.72
C THR A 495 24.18 -15.29 3.72
N ASP A 496 24.35 -16.48 3.14
CA ASP A 496 25.65 -17.16 3.04
C ASP A 496 26.67 -16.42 2.15
N ARG A 497 26.20 -15.46 1.34
CA ARG A 497 27.04 -14.66 0.44
C ARG A 497 26.73 -13.17 0.58
N PRO A 498 27.75 -12.30 0.72
CA PRO A 498 27.53 -10.86 0.73
C PRO A 498 27.04 -10.39 -0.65
N THR A 499 26.16 -9.39 -0.67
CA THR A 499 25.72 -8.74 -1.91
C THR A 499 26.88 -8.01 -2.58
N LEU A 500 27.75 -7.39 -1.79
CA LEU A 500 28.99 -6.77 -2.24
C LEU A 500 30.16 -7.37 -1.48
N GLY A 501 31.16 -7.91 -2.17
CA GLY A 501 32.27 -8.61 -1.52
C GLY A 501 33.64 -8.13 -1.97
N GLY A 502 34.52 -7.82 -1.00
CA GLY A 502 35.91 -7.46 -1.29
C GLY A 502 36.06 -6.12 -2.01
N ILE A 503 35.16 -5.17 -1.76
CA ILE A 503 35.18 -3.85 -2.37
C ILE A 503 36.39 -3.06 -1.85
N ASN A 504 37.23 -2.59 -2.76
CA ASN A 504 38.38 -1.74 -2.48
C ASN A 504 38.34 -0.54 -3.42
N VAL A 505 38.09 0.66 -2.90
CA VAL A 505 37.92 1.88 -3.69
C VAL A 505 38.50 3.06 -2.94
N ASN A 506 39.25 3.91 -3.66
CA ASN A 506 39.78 5.16 -3.16
C ASN A 506 39.40 6.29 -4.14
N ILE A 507 38.50 7.19 -3.74
CA ILE A 507 38.03 8.31 -4.57
C ILE A 507 38.62 9.61 -4.05
N LEU A 508 39.35 10.33 -4.91
CA LEU A 508 39.93 11.63 -4.60
C LEU A 508 38.88 12.75 -4.63
N GLU A 509 39.20 13.86 -3.96
CA GLU A 509 38.33 15.04 -3.92
C GLU A 509 38.20 15.74 -5.28
N GLY A 510 37.02 16.25 -5.59
CA GLY A 510 36.74 17.05 -6.79
C GLY A 510 36.61 16.25 -8.09
N LYS A 511 36.84 14.94 -8.05
CA LYS A 511 36.78 14.03 -9.19
C LYS A 511 35.36 13.62 -9.54
N ILE A 512 35.12 13.36 -10.83
CA ILE A 512 33.91 12.71 -11.33
C ILE A 512 34.21 11.26 -11.69
N ILE A 513 33.55 10.34 -10.99
CA ILE A 513 33.73 8.88 -11.12
C ILE A 513 32.46 8.29 -11.72
N ALA A 514 32.57 7.50 -12.78
CA ALA A 514 31.45 6.71 -13.29
C ALA A 514 31.45 5.30 -12.70
N VAL A 515 30.27 4.75 -12.40
CA VAL A 515 30.10 3.36 -11.98
C VAL A 515 29.20 2.66 -12.99
N VAL A 516 29.74 1.66 -13.67
CA VAL A 516 29.07 0.93 -14.76
C VAL A 516 29.05 -0.57 -14.52
N GLY A 517 28.22 -1.29 -15.27
CA GLY A 517 28.10 -2.74 -15.18
C GLY A 517 26.69 -3.22 -15.55
N GLN A 518 26.53 -4.52 -15.74
CA GLN A 518 25.25 -5.13 -16.10
C GLN A 518 24.14 -4.85 -15.07
N VAL A 519 22.89 -4.94 -15.49
CA VAL A 519 21.74 -4.81 -14.57
C VAL A 519 21.87 -5.88 -13.48
N GLY A 520 21.67 -5.48 -12.22
CA GLY A 520 21.85 -6.40 -11.08
C GLY A 520 23.29 -6.60 -10.59
N SER A 521 24.31 -5.97 -11.19
CA SER A 521 25.72 -6.14 -10.76
C SER A 521 26.08 -5.52 -9.39
N GLY A 522 25.14 -4.82 -8.74
CA GLY A 522 25.34 -4.23 -7.41
C GLY A 522 25.62 -2.72 -7.38
N LYS A 523 25.42 -1.98 -8.49
CA LYS A 523 25.69 -0.54 -8.59
C LYS A 523 24.96 0.33 -7.54
N SER A 524 23.65 0.20 -7.42
CA SER A 524 22.89 0.96 -6.41
C SER A 524 23.22 0.48 -4.98
N SER A 525 23.53 -0.82 -4.81
CA SER A 525 24.07 -1.34 -3.54
C SER A 525 25.41 -0.68 -3.17
N PHE A 526 26.26 -0.38 -4.16
CA PHE A 526 27.54 0.31 -3.91
C PHE A 526 27.31 1.73 -3.40
N ILE A 527 26.33 2.47 -3.94
CA ILE A 527 25.90 3.76 -3.38
C ILE A 527 25.36 3.58 -1.95
N ALA A 528 24.50 2.59 -1.71
CA ALA A 528 23.90 2.35 -0.41
C ALA A 528 24.92 1.98 0.67
N SER A 529 26.05 1.35 0.31
CA SER A 529 27.14 1.07 1.25
C SER A 529 27.88 2.35 1.69
N ILE A 530 28.04 3.33 0.79
CA ILE A 530 28.61 4.65 1.10
C ILE A 530 27.66 5.46 1.99
N LEU A 531 26.34 5.35 1.78
CA LEU A 531 25.32 5.98 2.62
C LEU A 531 25.20 5.32 4.01
N GLY A 532 25.71 4.09 4.16
CA GLY A 532 25.60 3.31 5.40
C GLY A 532 24.25 2.62 5.59
N GLU A 533 23.44 2.51 4.53
CA GLU A 533 22.12 1.84 4.58
C GLU A 533 22.22 0.31 4.51
N MET A 534 23.34 -0.20 3.98
CA MET A 534 23.67 -1.62 4.00
C MET A 534 24.42 -2.01 5.27
N GLU A 535 24.27 -3.26 5.68
CA GLU A 535 25.04 -3.79 6.80
C GLU A 535 26.46 -4.13 6.35
N LYS A 536 27.45 -3.58 7.06
CA LYS A 536 28.86 -3.87 6.84
C LYS A 536 29.26 -5.09 7.68
N LEU A 537 29.62 -6.17 7.00
CA LEU A 537 30.11 -7.40 7.62
C LEU A 537 31.61 -7.27 7.99
N GLU A 538 32.40 -6.80 7.03
CA GLU A 538 33.85 -6.65 7.15
C GLU A 538 34.33 -5.39 6.43
N GLY A 539 35.54 -4.95 6.79
CA GLY A 539 36.21 -3.81 6.17
C GLY A 539 35.88 -2.46 6.80
N GLU A 540 36.37 -1.41 6.13
CA GLU A 540 36.24 -0.02 6.57
C GLU A 540 35.68 0.86 5.46
N VAL A 541 34.80 1.80 5.84
CA VAL A 541 34.24 2.82 4.95
C VAL A 541 34.46 4.18 5.59
N LEU A 542 35.21 5.03 4.91
CA LEU A 542 35.57 6.38 5.32
C LEU A 542 34.97 7.37 4.33
N VAL A 543 34.27 8.39 4.84
CA VAL A 543 33.68 9.47 4.04
C VAL A 543 34.12 10.81 4.61
N LYS A 544 34.56 11.74 3.75
CA LYS A 544 34.99 13.08 4.13
C LYS A 544 34.02 14.14 3.58
N GLY A 545 33.34 14.84 4.49
CA GLY A 545 32.42 15.93 4.16
C GLY A 545 30.95 15.50 4.11
N SER A 546 30.11 16.40 3.59
CA SER A 546 28.66 16.22 3.48
C SER A 546 28.25 15.49 2.18
N LEU A 547 27.21 14.67 2.25
CA LEU A 547 26.69 13.87 1.13
C LEU A 547 25.35 14.42 0.61
N ALA A 548 25.21 14.47 -0.71
CA ALA A 548 23.93 14.61 -1.40
C ALA A 548 23.63 13.35 -2.22
N TYR A 549 22.44 12.77 -2.04
CA TYR A 549 22.00 11.58 -2.77
C TYR A 549 20.86 11.93 -3.73
N ILE A 550 21.00 11.50 -4.98
CA ILE A 550 19.99 11.60 -6.02
C ILE A 550 19.59 10.18 -6.40
N SER A 551 18.42 9.76 -5.91
CA SER A 551 17.87 8.43 -6.13
C SER A 551 17.36 8.18 -7.55
N GLN A 552 17.44 6.93 -7.99
CA GLN A 552 16.89 6.46 -9.27
C GLN A 552 15.38 6.69 -9.37
N GLU A 553 14.65 6.49 -8.27
CA GLU A 553 13.26 6.94 -8.14
C GLU A 553 13.22 8.27 -7.37
N ALA A 554 12.93 9.35 -8.08
CA ALA A 554 12.86 10.69 -7.48
C ALA A 554 11.71 10.81 -6.46
N TRP A 555 12.07 11.05 -5.20
CA TRP A 555 11.11 11.29 -4.12
C TRP A 555 10.78 12.79 -3.95
N ILE A 556 9.50 13.10 -3.89
CA ILE A 556 8.96 14.48 -3.81
C ILE A 556 8.02 14.58 -2.60
N GLN A 557 8.20 15.63 -1.80
CA GLN A 557 7.31 15.95 -0.68
C GLN A 557 6.03 16.62 -1.19
N ASN A 558 4.92 16.40 -0.48
CA ASN A 558 3.64 17.09 -0.72
C ASN A 558 3.71 18.57 -0.26
N LEU A 559 4.51 19.37 -0.96
CA LEU A 559 4.80 20.79 -0.72
C LEU A 559 4.92 21.53 -2.07
N THR A 560 5.22 22.82 -2.05
CA THR A 560 5.50 23.58 -3.28
C THR A 560 6.76 23.07 -3.99
N VAL A 561 6.91 23.35 -5.29
CA VAL A 561 8.16 23.06 -6.02
C VAL A 561 9.34 23.75 -5.34
N ARG A 562 9.16 25.01 -4.94
CA ARG A 562 10.18 25.80 -4.22
C ARG A 562 10.60 25.11 -2.93
N ASP A 563 9.66 24.72 -2.08
CA ASP A 563 9.98 24.08 -0.80
C ASP A 563 10.66 22.71 -0.98
N ASN A 564 10.28 21.99 -2.04
CA ASN A 564 10.96 20.74 -2.42
C ASN A 564 12.43 20.96 -2.80
N ILE A 565 12.76 22.07 -3.46
CA ILE A 565 14.14 22.42 -3.85
C ILE A 565 14.93 22.98 -2.66
N LEU A 566 14.31 23.87 -1.87
CA LEU A 566 14.94 24.48 -0.69
C LEU A 566 15.20 23.46 0.43
N TYR A 567 14.28 22.51 0.60
CA TYR A 567 14.38 21.39 1.55
C TYR A 567 14.76 21.83 2.98
N GLY A 568 14.08 22.88 3.47
CA GLY A 568 14.30 23.47 4.79
C GLY A 568 15.40 24.53 4.87
N GLN A 569 16.13 24.79 3.77
CA GLN A 569 17.10 25.88 3.70
C GLN A 569 16.42 27.22 3.36
N THR A 570 17.06 28.33 3.73
CA THR A 570 16.58 29.68 3.39
C THR A 570 16.71 29.95 1.89
N LEU A 571 15.77 30.70 1.32
CA LEU A 571 15.81 31.12 -0.08
C LEU A 571 16.93 32.13 -0.34
N ASN A 572 17.85 31.77 -1.23
CA ASN A 572 18.82 32.68 -1.83
C ASN A 572 18.49 32.81 -3.31
N GLU A 573 17.87 33.91 -3.71
CA GLU A 573 17.34 34.09 -5.07
C GLU A 573 18.40 33.89 -6.16
N ARG A 574 19.62 34.41 -5.96
CA ARG A 574 20.71 34.28 -6.95
C ARG A 574 21.18 32.84 -7.11
N LYS A 575 21.19 32.07 -6.03
CA LYS A 575 21.56 30.64 -6.09
C LYS A 575 20.40 29.84 -6.67
N TYR A 576 19.19 30.10 -6.22
CA TYR A 576 17.96 29.43 -6.65
C TYR A 576 17.74 29.59 -8.16
N ASN A 577 17.79 30.82 -8.68
CA ASN A 577 17.61 31.07 -10.12
C ASN A 577 18.68 30.38 -10.98
N ARG A 578 19.94 30.37 -10.51
CA ARG A 578 21.02 29.62 -11.17
C ARG A 578 20.77 28.11 -11.18
N VAL A 579 20.24 27.55 -10.09
CA VAL A 579 19.87 26.13 -10.01
C VAL A 579 18.68 25.82 -10.94
N ILE A 580 17.65 26.65 -10.96
CA ILE A 580 16.49 26.48 -11.85
C ILE A 580 16.92 26.49 -13.32
N GLU A 581 17.80 27.42 -13.69
CA GLU A 581 18.35 27.52 -15.05
C GLU A 581 19.26 26.33 -15.39
N GLY A 582 20.19 25.98 -14.49
CA GLY A 582 21.12 24.86 -14.68
C GLY A 582 20.42 23.50 -14.76
N CYS A 583 19.34 23.32 -13.99
CA CYS A 583 18.54 22.09 -14.00
C CYS A 583 17.42 22.09 -15.05
N CYS A 584 17.39 23.07 -15.96
CA CYS A 584 16.40 23.15 -17.06
C CYS A 584 14.93 23.13 -16.58
N LEU A 585 14.64 23.73 -15.42
CA LEU A 585 13.29 23.74 -14.83
C LEU A 585 12.43 24.94 -15.27
N LYS A 586 13.01 25.92 -15.98
CA LYS A 586 12.32 27.17 -16.32
C LYS A 586 11.03 26.94 -17.12
N THR A 587 11.10 26.13 -18.17
CA THR A 587 9.94 25.77 -19.01
C THR A 587 8.91 24.95 -18.24
N ASP A 588 9.35 24.06 -17.34
CA ASP A 588 8.46 23.30 -16.48
C ASP A 588 7.65 24.22 -15.57
N LEU A 589 8.31 25.21 -14.96
CA LEU A 589 7.67 26.16 -14.05
C LEU A 589 6.68 27.07 -14.79
N GLU A 590 6.96 27.47 -16.03
CA GLU A 590 6.05 28.31 -16.84
C GLU A 590 4.72 27.60 -17.17
N ILE A 591 4.73 26.27 -17.25
CA ILE A 591 3.53 25.45 -17.52
C ILE A 591 2.65 25.31 -16.26
N LEU A 592 3.23 25.43 -15.06
CA LEU A 592 2.51 25.27 -13.82
C LEU A 592 1.69 26.52 -13.49
N SER A 593 0.44 26.33 -13.05
CA SER A 593 -0.53 27.42 -12.82
C SER A 593 -0.08 28.47 -11.79
N ALA A 594 0.76 28.10 -10.83
CA ALA A 594 1.34 29.00 -9.84
C ALA A 594 2.88 29.02 -9.86
N GLY A 595 3.49 28.63 -10.98
CA GLY A 595 4.95 28.57 -11.11
C GLY A 595 5.58 27.65 -10.05
N ASP A 596 6.60 28.15 -9.37
CA ASP A 596 7.32 27.41 -8.32
C ASP A 596 6.58 27.32 -6.97
N MET A 597 5.53 28.11 -6.79
CA MET A 597 4.61 28.02 -5.64
C MET A 597 3.53 26.95 -5.81
N THR A 598 3.55 26.23 -6.94
CA THR A 598 2.60 25.14 -7.20
C THR A 598 2.86 23.97 -6.26
N GLU A 599 1.82 23.51 -5.56
CA GLU A 599 1.87 22.30 -4.74
C GLU A 599 1.99 21.05 -5.63
N ILE A 600 3.03 20.25 -5.39
CA ILE A 600 3.31 18.99 -6.10
C ILE A 600 3.23 17.80 -5.14
N GLY A 601 2.82 16.64 -5.64
CA GLY A 601 2.71 15.40 -4.87
C GLY A 601 1.33 14.76 -4.92
N GLU A 602 1.03 13.80 -4.05
CA GLU A 602 -0.20 12.99 -4.06
C GLU A 602 -1.50 13.80 -3.94
N ARG A 603 -1.42 15.00 -3.34
CA ARG A 603 -2.54 15.94 -3.19
C ARG A 603 -2.46 17.16 -4.13
N GLY A 604 -1.34 17.30 -4.85
CA GLY A 604 -1.05 18.43 -5.72
C GLY A 604 -1.13 18.07 -7.21
N ILE A 605 -0.49 18.89 -8.05
CA ILE A 605 -0.36 18.58 -9.49
C ILE A 605 0.65 17.43 -9.65
N ASN A 606 0.26 16.42 -10.45
CA ASN A 606 1.17 15.35 -10.83
C ASN A 606 2.18 15.86 -11.87
N VAL A 607 3.46 15.77 -11.54
CA VAL A 607 4.59 16.05 -12.44
C VAL A 607 5.09 14.77 -13.12
N SER A 608 5.66 14.90 -14.32
CA SER A 608 6.21 13.76 -15.07
C SER A 608 7.45 13.16 -14.40
N GLY A 609 7.86 11.94 -14.78
CA GLY A 609 9.06 11.28 -14.25
C GLY A 609 10.34 12.13 -14.43
N GLY A 610 10.55 12.66 -15.63
CA GLY A 610 11.67 13.55 -15.93
C GLY A 610 11.63 14.86 -15.12
N GLN A 611 10.45 15.45 -14.93
CA GLN A 611 10.30 16.63 -14.07
C GLN A 611 10.64 16.33 -12.61
N LYS A 612 10.18 15.19 -12.07
CA LYS A 612 10.54 14.76 -10.71
C LYS A 612 12.05 14.60 -10.56
N GLN A 613 12.72 13.99 -11.56
CA GLN A 613 14.18 13.86 -11.54
C GLN A 613 14.90 15.21 -11.57
N ARG A 614 14.45 16.15 -12.42
CA ARG A 614 15.01 17.51 -12.44
C ARG A 614 14.84 18.25 -11.11
N ILE A 615 13.69 18.11 -10.44
CA ILE A 615 13.46 18.70 -9.11
C ILE A 615 14.35 18.03 -8.05
N ASN A 616 14.51 16.70 -8.10
CA ASN A 616 15.39 15.95 -7.20
C ASN A 616 16.87 16.38 -7.35
N LEU A 617 17.31 16.55 -8.60
CA LEU A 617 18.63 17.09 -8.92
C LEU A 617 18.79 18.53 -8.42
N ALA A 618 17.81 19.40 -8.68
CA ALA A 618 17.84 20.79 -8.21
C ALA A 618 17.95 20.88 -6.68
N ARG A 619 17.23 20.03 -5.94
CA ARG A 619 17.34 19.90 -4.48
C ARG A 619 18.77 19.59 -4.04
N ALA A 620 19.40 18.60 -4.67
CA ALA A 620 20.78 18.23 -4.35
C ALA A 620 21.78 19.35 -4.70
N VAL A 621 21.64 19.99 -5.86
CA VAL A 621 22.55 21.09 -6.26
C VAL A 621 22.37 22.28 -5.31
N TYR A 622 21.14 22.57 -4.91
CA TYR A 622 20.87 23.64 -3.95
C TYR A 622 21.46 23.33 -2.56
N SER A 623 21.55 22.07 -2.12
CA SER A 623 22.14 21.76 -0.81
C SER A 623 23.64 22.07 -0.71
N ASN A 624 24.36 22.11 -1.84
CA ASN A 624 25.79 22.41 -1.94
C ASN A 624 26.69 21.52 -1.05
N CYS A 625 26.46 20.20 -1.11
CA CYS A 625 27.26 19.21 -0.39
C CYS A 625 28.67 19.04 -0.96
N ASP A 626 29.51 18.23 -0.33
CA ASP A 626 30.90 17.99 -0.76
C ASP A 626 30.99 16.83 -1.75
N ILE A 627 30.16 15.80 -1.53
CA ILE A 627 30.09 14.59 -2.34
C ILE A 627 28.66 14.41 -2.86
N TYR A 628 28.53 14.12 -4.15
CA TYR A 628 27.27 13.87 -4.84
C TYR A 628 27.20 12.44 -5.35
N LEU A 629 26.19 11.69 -4.90
CA LEU A 629 25.91 10.32 -5.32
C LEU A 629 24.70 10.32 -6.25
N PHE A 630 24.94 10.01 -7.53
CA PHE A 630 23.92 9.98 -8.57
C PHE A 630 23.61 8.52 -8.94
N ASP A 631 22.39 8.09 -8.66
CA ASP A 631 21.90 6.75 -9.00
C ASP A 631 21.01 6.84 -10.23
N ASP A 632 21.64 6.84 -11.41
CA ASP A 632 21.01 6.95 -12.72
C ASP A 632 20.02 8.13 -12.89
N PRO A 633 20.45 9.38 -12.63
CA PRO A 633 19.55 10.55 -12.58
C PRO A 633 19.05 11.00 -13.96
N LEU A 634 19.64 10.49 -15.05
CA LEU A 634 19.38 10.95 -16.41
C LEU A 634 18.52 9.97 -17.24
N SER A 635 18.11 8.82 -16.71
CA SER A 635 17.37 7.81 -17.49
C SER A 635 15.91 8.17 -17.77
N ALA A 636 15.29 9.00 -16.92
CA ALA A 636 13.90 9.42 -17.07
C ALA A 636 13.72 10.76 -17.79
N VAL A 637 14.81 11.39 -18.26
CA VAL A 637 14.78 12.67 -18.98
C VAL A 637 15.12 12.48 -20.45
N ASP A 638 14.52 13.30 -21.30
CA ASP A 638 14.80 13.30 -22.74
C ASP A 638 16.30 13.57 -23.00
N SER A 639 16.85 12.96 -24.04
CA SER A 639 18.29 13.00 -24.39
C SER A 639 18.88 14.41 -24.42
N HIS A 640 18.20 15.35 -25.10
CA HIS A 640 18.61 16.76 -25.17
C HIS A 640 18.67 17.41 -23.79
N VAL A 641 17.67 17.16 -22.93
CA VAL A 641 17.68 17.69 -21.56
C VAL A 641 18.78 17.03 -20.73
N GLY A 642 18.99 15.72 -20.90
CA GLY A 642 20.10 14.99 -20.28
C GLY A 642 21.47 15.58 -20.59
N LYS A 643 21.73 15.94 -21.86
CA LYS A 643 22.95 16.65 -22.28
C LYS A 643 23.12 17.98 -21.58
N ASP A 644 22.06 18.77 -21.54
CA ASP A 644 22.07 20.08 -20.88
C ASP A 644 22.34 19.95 -19.38
N LEU A 645 21.71 18.99 -18.70
CA LEU A 645 21.93 18.71 -17.29
C LEU A 645 23.37 18.25 -17.04
N PHE A 646 23.90 17.36 -17.89
CA PHE A 646 25.27 16.92 -17.77
C PHE A 646 26.22 18.09 -17.96
N LYS A 647 26.06 18.90 -19.02
CA LYS A 647 26.95 20.03 -19.30
C LYS A 647 26.89 21.13 -18.22
N LYS A 648 25.67 21.54 -17.84
CA LYS A 648 25.46 22.69 -16.95
C LYS A 648 25.63 22.33 -15.47
N VAL A 649 25.43 21.08 -15.07
CA VAL A 649 25.41 20.67 -13.65
C VAL A 649 26.47 19.64 -13.32
N ILE A 650 26.42 18.46 -13.94
CA ILE A 650 27.15 17.26 -13.47
C ILE A 650 28.60 17.23 -13.96
N GLY A 651 28.83 17.51 -15.24
CA GLY A 651 30.09 17.36 -15.95
C GLY A 651 31.18 18.36 -15.55
N PRO A 652 32.33 18.33 -16.23
CA PRO A 652 33.53 19.09 -15.82
C PRO A 652 33.33 20.61 -15.88
N GLU A 653 32.47 21.11 -16.77
CA GLU A 653 32.15 22.55 -16.89
C GLU A 653 30.98 22.99 -16.00
N GLY A 654 30.31 22.03 -15.35
CA GLY A 654 29.06 22.26 -14.65
C GLY A 654 29.18 22.99 -13.32
N MET A 655 28.03 23.26 -12.71
CA MET A 655 27.93 23.87 -11.37
C MET A 655 28.66 23.08 -10.29
N LEU A 656 28.78 21.76 -10.44
CA LEU A 656 29.40 20.86 -9.47
C LEU A 656 30.88 20.56 -9.78
N ARG A 657 31.53 21.32 -10.67
CA ARG A 657 32.91 21.06 -11.14
C ARG A 657 33.98 20.89 -10.06
N ASN A 658 33.82 21.54 -8.91
CA ASN A 658 34.77 21.49 -7.80
C ASN A 658 34.35 20.48 -6.70
N LYS A 659 33.30 19.69 -6.94
CA LYS A 659 32.73 18.74 -5.99
C LYS A 659 33.01 17.31 -6.44
N THR A 660 33.10 16.39 -5.47
CA THR A 660 33.24 14.97 -5.76
C THR A 660 31.91 14.43 -6.26
N ARG A 661 31.91 13.70 -7.37
CA ARG A 661 30.69 13.21 -8.03
C ARG A 661 30.86 11.74 -8.36
N ILE A 662 29.95 10.90 -7.89
CA ILE A 662 29.89 9.48 -8.21
C ILE A 662 28.61 9.26 -9.03
N LEU A 663 28.78 8.93 -10.31
CA LEU A 663 27.71 8.77 -11.29
C LEU A 663 27.53 7.30 -11.66
N VAL A 664 26.54 6.65 -11.06
CA VAL A 664 26.00 5.41 -11.60
C VAL A 664 25.14 5.78 -12.81
N THR A 665 25.45 5.23 -13.98
CA THR A 665 24.67 5.50 -15.19
C THR A 665 24.76 4.34 -16.17
N HIS A 666 23.67 4.16 -16.93
CA HIS A 666 23.67 3.31 -18.13
C HIS A 666 24.08 4.08 -19.39
N GLY A 667 24.13 5.42 -19.33
CA GLY A 667 24.48 6.28 -20.46
C GLY A 667 25.98 6.22 -20.79
N VAL A 668 26.33 5.38 -21.77
CA VAL A 668 27.71 5.17 -22.22
C VAL A 668 28.40 6.44 -22.74
N HIS A 669 27.65 7.35 -23.36
CA HIS A 669 28.18 8.58 -23.94
C HIS A 669 28.71 9.59 -22.91
N TRP A 670 28.45 9.39 -21.61
CA TRP A 670 29.01 10.21 -20.53
C TRP A 670 30.42 9.74 -20.11
N LEU A 671 30.75 8.47 -20.36
CA LEU A 671 31.94 7.80 -19.83
C LEU A 671 33.28 8.41 -20.30
N PRO A 672 33.43 8.89 -21.54
CA PRO A 672 34.66 9.57 -21.96
C PRO A 672 34.92 10.90 -21.24
N LYS A 673 33.91 11.48 -20.59
CA LYS A 673 33.96 12.80 -19.94
C LYS A 673 34.17 12.72 -18.42
N VAL A 674 34.33 11.52 -17.86
CA VAL A 674 34.62 11.33 -16.44
C VAL A 674 36.12 11.14 -16.20
N ASP A 675 36.58 11.38 -14.97
CA ASP A 675 38.00 11.22 -14.62
C ASP A 675 38.38 9.74 -14.53
N GLU A 676 37.48 8.90 -14.02
CA GLU A 676 37.73 7.48 -13.75
C GLU A 676 36.42 6.68 -13.80
N ILE A 677 36.51 5.42 -14.19
CA ILE A 677 35.39 4.50 -14.33
C ILE A 677 35.66 3.28 -13.44
N ILE A 678 34.65 2.89 -12.66
CA ILE A 678 34.62 1.67 -11.86
C ILE A 678 33.63 0.71 -12.53
N VAL A 679 34.11 -0.47 -12.90
CA VAL A 679 33.29 -1.52 -13.50
C VAL A 679 32.90 -2.52 -12.42
N MET A 680 31.60 -2.68 -12.21
CA MET A 680 31.04 -3.64 -11.27
C MET A 680 30.51 -4.86 -11.99
N ASP A 681 30.97 -6.02 -11.54
CA ASP A 681 30.47 -7.33 -11.98
C ASP A 681 30.18 -8.21 -10.76
N ASN A 682 29.00 -8.83 -10.73
CA ASN A 682 28.57 -9.78 -9.69
C ASN A 682 28.87 -9.33 -8.23
N GLY A 683 28.65 -8.04 -7.92
CA GLY A 683 28.87 -7.49 -6.58
C GLY A 683 30.34 -7.26 -6.22
N ARG A 684 31.24 -7.27 -7.20
CA ARG A 684 32.67 -6.98 -7.04
C ARG A 684 33.12 -5.93 -8.05
N ILE A 685 34.28 -5.34 -7.81
CA ILE A 685 34.92 -4.45 -8.78
C ILE A 685 35.81 -5.31 -9.65
N SER A 686 35.55 -5.32 -10.96
CA SER A 686 36.35 -6.07 -11.94
C SER A 686 37.54 -5.26 -12.40
N GLU A 687 37.31 -4.00 -12.81
CA GLU A 687 38.33 -3.09 -13.31
C GLU A 687 38.03 -1.65 -12.87
N GLN A 688 39.09 -0.84 -12.77
CA GLN A 688 39.03 0.57 -12.42
C GLN A 688 40.13 1.33 -13.20
N GLY A 689 39.78 2.44 -13.84
CA GLY A 689 40.74 3.24 -14.59
C GLY A 689 40.10 4.33 -15.44
N THR A 690 40.91 5.03 -16.23
CA THR A 690 40.41 6.01 -17.22
C THR A 690 39.76 5.30 -18.42
N PHE A 691 38.89 6.00 -19.14
CA PHE A 691 38.21 5.44 -20.32
C PHE A 691 39.20 4.81 -21.32
N GLN A 692 40.27 5.53 -21.68
CA GLN A 692 41.27 5.05 -22.65
C GLN A 692 42.03 3.80 -22.14
N GLN A 693 42.37 3.76 -20.86
CA GLN A 693 43.06 2.60 -20.26
C GLN A 693 42.18 1.33 -20.30
N LEU A 694 40.89 1.48 -19.99
CA LEU A 694 39.97 0.34 -19.94
C LEU A 694 39.60 -0.19 -21.32
N VAL A 695 39.47 0.69 -22.33
CA VAL A 695 39.28 0.26 -23.73
C VAL A 695 40.51 -0.49 -24.24
N GLN A 696 41.72 0.01 -23.96
CA GLN A 696 42.98 -0.64 -24.37
C GLN A 696 43.23 -2.00 -23.69
N HIS A 697 42.76 -2.17 -22.45
CA HIS A 697 42.91 -3.43 -21.70
C HIS A 697 42.07 -4.59 -22.28
N ASN A 698 41.09 -4.29 -23.15
CA ASN A 698 40.16 -5.23 -23.76
C ASN A 698 39.52 -6.22 -22.76
N GLY A 699 39.22 -5.72 -21.56
CA GLY A 699 38.64 -6.50 -20.46
C GLY A 699 37.10 -6.45 -20.40
N PRO A 700 36.49 -6.78 -19.25
CA PRO A 700 35.04 -6.72 -19.04
C PRO A 700 34.40 -5.38 -19.40
N PHE A 701 35.13 -4.25 -19.29
CA PHE A 701 34.64 -2.95 -19.74
C PHE A 701 34.41 -2.89 -21.25
N ALA A 702 35.39 -3.33 -22.05
CA ALA A 702 35.31 -3.31 -23.51
C ALA A 702 34.19 -4.24 -24.02
N GLN A 703 34.04 -5.41 -23.40
CA GLN A 703 32.93 -6.33 -23.67
C GLN A 703 31.58 -5.70 -23.33
N PHE A 704 31.45 -5.06 -22.16
CA PHE A 704 30.25 -4.32 -21.78
C PHE A 704 29.91 -3.23 -22.80
N LEU A 705 30.92 -2.51 -23.29
CA LEU A 705 30.78 -1.44 -24.28
C LEU A 705 30.29 -1.97 -25.64
N GLN A 706 30.89 -3.06 -26.14
CA GLN A 706 30.49 -3.72 -27.39
C GLN A 706 29.05 -4.24 -27.33
N VAL A 707 28.69 -4.97 -26.26
CA VAL A 707 27.32 -5.49 -26.08
C VAL A 707 26.31 -4.36 -26.04
N TYR A 708 26.62 -3.26 -25.34
CA TYR A 708 25.74 -2.10 -25.26
C TYR A 708 25.55 -1.44 -26.63
N LEU A 709 26.64 -1.20 -27.36
CA LEU A 709 26.58 -0.55 -28.66
C LEU A 709 25.84 -1.41 -29.71
N LEU A 710 25.98 -2.74 -29.66
CA LEU A 710 25.23 -3.67 -30.52
C LEU A 710 23.74 -3.73 -30.19
N GLN A 711 23.36 -3.63 -28.91
CA GLN A 711 21.95 -3.61 -28.50
C GLN A 711 21.24 -2.31 -28.92
N ASP A 712 21.95 -1.18 -28.88
CA ASP A 712 21.40 0.14 -29.18
C ASP A 712 21.13 0.36 -30.68
N GLU A 713 21.75 -0.40 -31.60
CA GLU A 713 21.41 -0.37 -33.05
C GLU A 713 20.00 -0.89 -33.36
N SER A 714 19.37 -1.63 -32.43
CA SER A 714 18.06 -2.24 -32.63
C SER A 714 16.86 -1.36 -32.20
N LEU A 715 17.13 -0.18 -31.62
CA LEU A 715 16.11 0.78 -31.18
C LEU A 715 16.15 2.04 -32.06
N ASP A 716 14.99 2.39 -32.61
CA ASP A 716 14.77 3.47 -33.59
C ASP A 716 15.59 4.75 -33.30
N GLU A 717 16.53 5.07 -34.20
CA GLU A 717 17.22 6.35 -34.26
C GLU A 717 16.25 7.49 -34.58
N GLU A 718 15.69 8.13 -33.55
CA GLU A 718 15.14 9.49 -33.70
C GLU A 718 15.86 10.55 -32.85
N ASP A 719 16.81 10.20 -31.99
CA ASP A 719 17.39 11.19 -31.07
C ASP A 719 18.87 11.49 -31.32
N ASP A 720 19.08 12.62 -32.00
CA ASP A 720 20.23 13.52 -31.87
C ASP A 720 21.53 13.10 -32.63
N HIS A 721 21.79 13.75 -33.78
CA HIS A 721 22.93 13.52 -34.68
C HIS A 721 24.31 13.56 -33.97
N GLU A 722 24.42 14.28 -32.86
CA GLU A 722 25.62 14.32 -32.02
C GLU A 722 25.83 13.03 -31.21
N ILE A 723 24.77 12.40 -30.70
CA ILE A 723 24.90 11.14 -29.93
C ILE A 723 25.28 10.02 -30.88
N SER A 724 24.67 9.95 -32.06
CA SER A 724 25.07 9.02 -33.12
C SER A 724 26.54 9.20 -33.48
N LYS A 725 27.01 10.44 -33.73
CA LYS A 725 28.45 10.69 -33.95
C LYS A 725 29.35 10.23 -32.79
N ILE A 726 28.95 10.48 -31.55
CA ILE A 726 29.72 10.01 -30.39
C ILE A 726 29.75 8.48 -30.31
N LYS A 727 28.63 7.81 -30.66
CA LYS A 727 28.58 6.34 -30.73
C LYS A 727 29.48 5.81 -31.85
N ASP A 728 29.47 6.45 -33.01
CA ASP A 728 30.34 6.11 -34.15
C ASP A 728 31.82 6.31 -33.76
N ASP A 729 32.16 7.47 -33.17
CA ASP A 729 33.51 7.76 -32.68
C ASP A 729 33.97 6.77 -31.59
N LEU A 730 33.03 6.28 -30.77
CA LEU A 730 33.29 5.24 -29.75
C LEU A 730 33.52 3.88 -30.41
N TRP A 731 32.73 3.52 -31.42
CA TRP A 731 32.90 2.30 -32.21
C TRP A 731 34.25 2.27 -32.92
N ASP A 732 34.62 3.36 -33.59
CA ASP A 732 35.91 3.49 -34.27
C ASP A 732 37.08 3.32 -33.30
N GLN A 733 36.97 3.86 -32.08
CA GLN A 733 38.00 3.69 -31.05
C GLN A 733 38.12 2.24 -30.55
N ILE A 734 37.03 1.47 -30.55
CA ILE A 734 37.03 0.06 -30.18
C ILE A 734 37.63 -0.79 -31.32
N GLU A 735 37.19 -0.56 -32.56
CA GLU A 735 37.67 -1.30 -33.74
C GLU A 735 39.20 -1.16 -33.90
N VAL A 736 39.72 0.07 -33.79
CA VAL A 736 41.16 0.35 -33.89
C VAL A 736 41.96 -0.44 -32.84
N VAL A 737 41.47 -0.53 -31.60
CA VAL A 737 42.14 -1.27 -30.52
C VAL A 737 42.05 -2.79 -30.72
N THR A 738 40.93 -3.30 -31.25
CA THR A 738 40.78 -4.74 -31.54
C THR A 738 41.58 -5.19 -32.77
N SER A 739 41.94 -4.27 -33.67
CA SER A 739 42.65 -4.60 -34.92
C SER A 739 44.16 -4.87 -34.77
N ASP A 740 44.79 -4.42 -33.67
CA ASP A 740 46.23 -4.63 -33.39
C ASP A 740 46.53 -5.91 -32.56
N GLY A 741 45.51 -6.59 -32.05
CA GLY A 741 45.62 -7.89 -31.37
C GLY A 741 45.05 -8.98 -32.25
N GLY A 742 45.90 -9.66 -33.02
CA GLY A 742 45.49 -10.68 -33.99
C GLY A 742 44.53 -11.72 -33.42
N PHE A 743 43.25 -11.58 -33.78
CA PHE A 743 42.28 -12.67 -33.78
C PHE A 743 42.01 -13.02 -35.24
N THR A 744 42.48 -14.20 -35.63
CA THR A 744 42.13 -14.81 -36.91
C THR A 744 40.62 -14.98 -36.97
N THR A 745 40.00 -14.36 -37.97
CA THR A 745 38.63 -14.62 -38.39
C THR A 745 38.53 -16.04 -38.96
N ASP A 746 38.50 -17.03 -38.09
CA ASP A 746 38.14 -18.41 -38.41
C ASP A 746 37.78 -19.10 -37.09
N ASP A 747 36.63 -18.71 -36.53
CA ASP A 747 35.80 -19.56 -35.68
C ASP A 747 34.41 -18.96 -35.64
N ASN A 748 33.51 -19.51 -36.46
CA ASN A 748 32.07 -19.25 -36.37
C ASN A 748 31.54 -19.83 -35.05
N VAL A 749 31.74 -19.11 -33.95
CA VAL A 749 30.96 -19.28 -32.73
C VAL A 749 29.63 -18.58 -32.98
N PHE A 750 28.63 -19.38 -33.31
CA PHE A 750 27.23 -18.99 -33.23
C PHE A 750 26.91 -18.57 -31.78
N ILE A 751 26.99 -17.27 -31.50
CA ILE A 751 26.39 -16.68 -30.30
C ILE A 751 24.91 -16.54 -30.62
N GLN A 752 24.12 -17.47 -30.08
CA GLN A 752 22.69 -17.31 -29.92
C GLN A 752 22.44 -16.01 -29.13
N GLU A 753 21.62 -15.13 -29.70
CA GLU A 753 20.98 -14.04 -28.97
C GLU A 753 20.12 -14.63 -27.85
N ASP A 754 20.71 -14.74 -26.66
CA ASP A 754 19.96 -14.93 -25.42
C ASP A 754 19.22 -13.62 -25.12
N GLN A 755 18.05 -13.47 -25.74
CA GLN A 755 16.98 -12.65 -25.19
C GLN A 755 16.52 -13.29 -23.89
N GLU A 756 17.10 -12.84 -22.78
CA GLU A 756 16.52 -12.98 -21.44
C GLU A 756 15.21 -12.17 -21.36
N PHE A 757 14.16 -12.69 -22.01
CA PHE A 757 12.78 -12.36 -21.69
C PHE A 757 12.37 -13.21 -20.49
N VAL A 758 12.33 -12.54 -19.34
CA VAL A 758 11.51 -12.84 -18.14
C VAL A 758 10.87 -14.23 -18.15
N LYS A 759 11.46 -15.12 -17.34
CA LYS A 759 10.90 -16.41 -16.92
C LYS A 759 9.40 -16.32 -16.62
N HIS A 760 8.59 -16.88 -17.51
CA HIS A 760 7.45 -17.68 -17.10
C HIS A 760 7.93 -19.13 -16.97
N ASP A 761 8.61 -19.41 -15.86
CA ASP A 761 8.89 -20.80 -15.44
C ASP A 761 7.54 -21.45 -15.12
N GLU A 762 6.97 -22.18 -16.08
CA GLU A 762 5.97 -23.22 -15.80
C GLU A 762 5.88 -24.32 -16.88
N LEU A 763 6.33 -24.08 -18.12
CA LEU A 763 6.34 -25.09 -19.20
C LEU A 763 7.56 -24.91 -20.13
N SER A 764 8.60 -25.74 -20.00
CA SER A 764 9.87 -25.70 -20.77
C SER A 764 9.71 -25.98 -22.28
N ILE A 765 9.02 -25.10 -23.03
CA ILE A 765 8.74 -25.25 -24.46
C ILE A 765 9.55 -24.21 -25.24
N CYS A 766 10.34 -24.61 -26.25
CA CYS A 766 11.12 -23.67 -27.06
C CYS A 766 10.23 -22.83 -28.00
N ASN A 767 10.64 -21.59 -28.30
CA ASN A 767 9.89 -20.67 -29.18
C ASN A 767 9.61 -21.25 -30.57
N GLN A 768 10.51 -22.08 -31.09
CA GLN A 768 10.30 -22.75 -32.38
C GLN A 768 9.18 -23.80 -32.31
N THR A 769 9.07 -24.54 -31.20
CA THR A 769 7.95 -25.47 -30.96
C THR A 769 6.62 -24.71 -30.84
N ILE A 770 6.64 -23.52 -30.24
CA ILE A 770 5.46 -22.63 -30.17
C ILE A 770 5.07 -22.15 -31.58
N GLY A 771 6.04 -21.77 -32.40
CA GLY A 771 5.84 -21.39 -33.80
C GLY A 771 5.22 -22.53 -34.63
N ASP A 772 5.78 -23.74 -34.51
CA ASP A 772 5.28 -24.94 -35.17
C ASP A 772 3.87 -25.31 -34.71
N TRP A 773 3.59 -25.16 -33.42
CA TRP A 773 2.25 -25.36 -32.86
C TRP A 773 1.24 -24.37 -33.44
N TYR A 774 1.59 -23.08 -33.54
CA TYR A 774 0.71 -22.09 -34.17
C TYR A 774 0.48 -22.36 -35.66
N ASN A 775 1.50 -22.81 -36.39
CA ASN A 775 1.37 -23.24 -37.78
C ASN A 775 0.40 -24.43 -37.89
N TYR A 776 0.57 -25.45 -37.06
CA TYR A 776 -0.31 -26.62 -37.03
C TYR A 776 -1.76 -26.24 -36.69
N CYS A 777 -1.98 -25.39 -35.69
CA CYS A 777 -3.33 -24.90 -35.37
C CYS A 777 -3.97 -24.13 -36.54
N ARG A 778 -3.20 -23.38 -37.33
CA ARG A 778 -3.70 -22.71 -38.54
C ARG A 778 -4.06 -23.70 -39.64
N GLU A 779 -3.25 -24.74 -39.86
CA GLU A 779 -3.60 -25.83 -40.80
C GLU A 779 -4.92 -26.50 -40.40
N VAL A 780 -5.11 -26.77 -39.12
CA VAL A 780 -6.38 -27.32 -38.62
C VAL A 780 -7.55 -26.36 -38.86
N CYS A 781 -7.37 -25.04 -38.69
CA CYS A 781 -8.41 -24.07 -39.02
C CYS A 781 -8.81 -24.10 -40.51
N ILE A 782 -7.85 -24.32 -41.41
CA ILE A 782 -8.11 -24.46 -42.85
C ILE A 782 -8.96 -25.72 -43.11
N GLU A 783 -8.61 -26.85 -42.51
CA GLU A 783 -9.37 -28.10 -42.66
C GLU A 783 -10.77 -28.01 -42.06
N ILE A 784 -10.95 -27.31 -40.93
CA ILE A 784 -12.29 -27.01 -40.36
C ILE A 784 -13.14 -26.26 -41.38
N LEU A 785 -12.59 -25.21 -42.02
CA LEU A 785 -13.34 -24.43 -43.02
C LEU A 785 -13.63 -25.22 -44.29
N LYS A 786 -12.76 -26.15 -44.70
CA LYS A 786 -13.05 -27.04 -45.84
C LYS A 786 -14.22 -27.97 -45.55
N ILE A 787 -14.31 -28.52 -44.33
CA ILE A 787 -15.41 -29.39 -43.92
C ILE A 787 -16.73 -28.61 -43.84
N ASP A 788 -16.70 -27.39 -43.29
CA ASP A 788 -17.88 -26.51 -43.14
C ASP A 788 -18.07 -25.53 -44.33
N SER A 789 -17.62 -25.90 -45.54
CA SER A 789 -17.63 -25.05 -46.74
C SER A 789 -19.02 -24.92 -47.39
N GLU A 790 -20.00 -24.44 -46.61
CA GLU A 790 -21.29 -24.04 -47.16
C GLU A 790 -21.23 -22.60 -47.71
N LYS A 791 -21.71 -22.41 -48.95
CA LYS A 791 -21.91 -21.07 -49.53
C LYS A 791 -22.90 -20.27 -48.68
N ILE A 792 -22.74 -18.95 -48.65
CA ILE A 792 -23.69 -18.05 -47.98
C ILE A 792 -25.04 -18.11 -48.74
N GLU A 793 -26.15 -18.37 -48.04
CA GLU A 793 -27.47 -18.74 -48.62
C GLU A 793 -28.64 -18.03 -47.95
N GLY A 794 -29.62 -17.59 -48.77
CA GLY A 794 -31.04 -17.44 -48.42
C GLY A 794 -31.74 -16.28 -49.16
N ASP A 795 -32.97 -16.48 -49.64
CA ASP A 795 -33.86 -15.36 -50.00
C ASP A 795 -34.00 -14.47 -48.75
N SER A 796 -33.66 -13.18 -48.86
CA SER A 796 -33.54 -12.19 -47.75
C SER A 796 -32.18 -12.13 -47.02
N VAL A 797 -31.11 -12.75 -47.51
CA VAL A 797 -29.76 -12.59 -46.94
C VAL A 797 -29.02 -11.44 -47.63
N ILE A 798 -28.42 -10.56 -46.81
CA ILE A 798 -27.62 -9.42 -47.26
C ILE A 798 -26.14 -9.71 -47.03
N VAL A 799 -25.35 -9.68 -48.10
CA VAL A 799 -23.89 -9.82 -48.07
C VAL A 799 -23.22 -8.52 -48.50
N GLU A 800 -22.40 -7.96 -47.62
CA GLU A 800 -21.52 -6.84 -47.97
C GLU A 800 -20.22 -7.41 -48.56
N ILE A 801 -19.85 -6.97 -49.77
CA ILE A 801 -18.59 -7.35 -50.43
C ILE A 801 -17.73 -6.11 -50.69
N ASP A 802 -16.42 -6.30 -50.63
CA ASP A 802 -15.44 -5.23 -50.83
C ASP A 802 -14.04 -5.83 -51.06
N GLU A 803 -13.10 -5.00 -51.51
CA GLU A 803 -11.69 -5.34 -51.60
C GLU A 803 -10.79 -4.40 -50.79
N SER A 804 -9.72 -4.93 -50.21
CA SER A 804 -8.72 -4.11 -49.52
C SER A 804 -7.30 -4.56 -49.84
N LYS A 805 -6.36 -3.60 -49.87
CA LYS A 805 -4.95 -3.84 -50.20
C LYS A 805 -4.09 -3.88 -48.94
N PHE A 806 -3.75 -5.09 -48.51
CA PHE A 806 -2.90 -5.34 -47.34
C PHE A 806 -1.42 -5.12 -47.67
N GLY A 807 -0.64 -4.57 -46.74
CA GLY A 807 0.81 -4.41 -46.89
C GLY A 807 1.31 -3.07 -47.45
N LYS A 808 0.42 -2.08 -47.71
CA LYS A 808 0.83 -0.68 -47.91
C LYS A 808 1.09 -0.02 -46.55
N ARG A 809 2.34 0.06 -46.08
CA ARG A 809 2.67 0.93 -44.94
C ARG A 809 2.61 2.40 -45.41
N LYS A 810 1.80 3.23 -44.75
CA LYS A 810 1.74 4.70 -44.99
C LYS A 810 2.99 5.44 -44.48
N TYR A 811 3.89 4.77 -43.76
CA TYR A 811 5.02 5.39 -43.06
C TYR A 811 6.36 4.68 -43.26
N HIS A 812 6.71 4.29 -44.49
CA HIS A 812 8.07 3.81 -44.80
C HIS A 812 8.70 4.69 -45.88
N LYS A 813 9.67 5.51 -45.45
CA LYS A 813 10.53 6.35 -46.30
C LYS A 813 11.24 5.46 -47.34
N GLY A 814 10.93 5.62 -48.62
CA GLY A 814 11.79 5.21 -49.74
C GLY A 814 11.73 3.76 -50.27
N ARG A 815 11.07 2.78 -49.63
CA ARG A 815 10.87 1.43 -50.20
C ARG A 815 9.39 1.15 -50.48
N GLN A 816 9.00 1.02 -51.75
CA GLN A 816 7.66 0.55 -52.13
C GLN A 816 7.55 -0.95 -51.86
N VAL A 817 6.88 -1.33 -50.78
CA VAL A 817 6.46 -2.72 -50.57
C VAL A 817 5.17 -2.94 -51.37
N GLU A 818 5.21 -3.86 -52.33
CA GLU A 818 4.05 -4.19 -53.14
C GLU A 818 2.98 -4.85 -52.25
N GLY A 819 1.85 -4.17 -51.98
CA GLY A 819 0.77 -4.76 -51.18
C GLY A 819 0.01 -5.87 -51.92
N GLN A 820 -0.62 -6.79 -51.17
CA GLN A 820 -1.47 -7.88 -51.67
C GLN A 820 -2.94 -7.45 -51.65
N TRP A 821 -3.65 -7.63 -52.76
CA TRP A 821 -5.11 -7.44 -52.77
C TRP A 821 -5.81 -8.62 -52.11
N VAL A 822 -6.83 -8.31 -51.31
CA VAL A 822 -7.68 -9.29 -50.63
C VAL A 822 -9.12 -8.91 -50.91
N PHE A 823 -9.91 -9.88 -51.37
CA PHE A 823 -11.34 -9.74 -51.57
C PHE A 823 -12.09 -10.46 -50.45
N GLY A 824 -13.17 -9.87 -49.96
CA GLY A 824 -13.94 -10.43 -48.86
C GLY A 824 -15.43 -10.23 -49.03
N GLY A 825 -16.18 -11.09 -48.36
CA GLY A 825 -17.63 -10.97 -48.22
C GLY A 825 -18.06 -11.31 -46.81
N ILE A 826 -19.02 -10.54 -46.27
CA ILE A 826 -19.57 -10.75 -44.94
C ILE A 826 -21.10 -10.69 -44.93
N GLU A 827 -21.71 -11.71 -44.34
CA GLU A 827 -23.13 -11.73 -44.04
C GLU A 827 -23.43 -10.81 -42.85
N ARG A 828 -24.42 -9.92 -42.99
CA ARG A 828 -24.75 -8.89 -42.00
C ARG A 828 -25.24 -9.47 -40.66
N ASP A 829 -26.02 -10.56 -40.69
CA ASP A 829 -26.71 -11.08 -39.50
C ASP A 829 -26.01 -12.30 -38.85
N ASN A 830 -25.70 -13.37 -39.62
CA ASN A 830 -25.13 -14.60 -39.03
C ASN A 830 -23.59 -14.67 -39.01
N LYS A 831 -22.90 -13.57 -39.35
CA LYS A 831 -21.43 -13.42 -39.30
C LYS A 831 -20.65 -14.44 -40.14
N LYS A 832 -21.25 -15.12 -41.12
CA LYS A 832 -20.49 -15.90 -42.12
C LYS A 832 -19.62 -14.92 -42.92
N SER A 833 -18.36 -15.27 -43.12
CA SER A 833 -17.43 -14.45 -43.89
C SER A 833 -16.42 -15.31 -44.63
N PHE A 834 -16.01 -14.84 -45.80
CA PHE A 834 -14.90 -15.42 -46.57
C PHE A 834 -13.94 -14.32 -46.97
N PHE A 835 -12.65 -14.66 -47.05
CA PHE A 835 -11.58 -13.75 -47.47
C PHE A 835 -10.60 -14.55 -48.33
N ALA A 836 -10.21 -14.00 -49.47
CA ALA A 836 -9.30 -14.64 -50.40
C ALA A 836 -8.28 -13.63 -50.94
N THR A 837 -7.02 -14.05 -51.04
CA THR A 837 -6.01 -13.25 -51.73
C THR A 837 -6.27 -13.23 -53.25
N VAL A 838 -6.13 -12.05 -53.86
CA VAL A 838 -6.37 -11.82 -55.29
C VAL A 838 -5.09 -11.27 -55.91
N GLN A 839 -4.55 -11.95 -56.93
CA GLN A 839 -3.36 -11.47 -57.64
C GLN A 839 -3.70 -10.30 -58.57
N ASN A 840 -4.75 -10.44 -59.38
CA ASN A 840 -5.22 -9.41 -60.32
C ASN A 840 -6.67 -9.04 -60.03
N ARG A 841 -6.93 -7.75 -59.76
CA ARG A 841 -8.26 -7.22 -59.45
C ARG A 841 -9.08 -7.02 -60.74
N THR A 842 -9.44 -8.09 -61.43
CA THR A 842 -10.30 -8.04 -62.63
C THR A 842 -11.72 -8.52 -62.34
N LYS A 843 -12.66 -8.14 -63.21
CA LYS A 843 -14.07 -8.53 -63.13
C LYS A 843 -14.23 -10.05 -63.10
N GLU A 844 -13.47 -10.78 -63.92
CA GLU A 844 -13.55 -12.24 -64.04
C GLU A 844 -13.09 -12.93 -62.75
N THR A 845 -12.00 -12.45 -62.14
CA THR A 845 -11.45 -13.05 -60.91
C THR A 845 -12.39 -12.86 -59.72
N LEU A 846 -12.97 -11.67 -59.56
CA LEU A 846 -13.87 -11.38 -58.45
C LEU A 846 -15.24 -12.04 -58.64
N LEU A 847 -15.78 -12.04 -59.87
CA LEU A 847 -17.04 -12.71 -60.15
C LEU A 847 -16.95 -14.21 -59.90
N LYS A 848 -15.80 -14.84 -60.20
CA LYS A 848 -15.55 -16.23 -59.86
C LYS A 848 -15.59 -16.45 -58.34
N LEU A 849 -14.90 -15.61 -57.56
CA LEU A 849 -14.91 -15.71 -56.09
C LEU A 849 -16.30 -15.50 -55.49
N ILE A 850 -17.10 -14.58 -56.05
CA ILE A 850 -18.50 -14.36 -55.64
C ILE A 850 -19.33 -15.61 -55.91
N LYS A 851 -19.27 -16.17 -57.12
CA LYS A 851 -20.03 -17.39 -57.48
C LYS A 851 -19.58 -18.62 -56.68
N ASP A 852 -18.31 -18.70 -56.31
CA ASP A 852 -17.77 -19.79 -55.51
C ASP A 852 -18.24 -19.73 -54.06
N ASN A 853 -18.52 -18.54 -53.50
CA ASN A 853 -18.83 -18.35 -52.07
C ASN A 853 -20.27 -17.91 -51.76
N ILE A 854 -21.01 -17.35 -52.73
CA ILE A 854 -22.37 -16.81 -52.57
C ILE A 854 -23.32 -17.49 -53.57
N LYS A 855 -24.47 -17.98 -53.11
CA LYS A 855 -25.49 -18.56 -54.02
C LYS A 855 -26.29 -17.47 -54.75
N PRO A 856 -26.68 -17.68 -56.03
CA PRO A 856 -27.62 -16.80 -56.73
C PRO A 856 -28.94 -16.63 -55.95
N GLY A 857 -29.54 -15.44 -55.99
CA GLY A 857 -30.72 -15.04 -55.21
C GLY A 857 -30.41 -14.15 -53.98
N THR A 858 -29.14 -14.05 -53.59
CA THR A 858 -28.70 -13.22 -52.44
C THR A 858 -28.63 -11.73 -52.81
N THR A 859 -28.98 -10.85 -51.86
CA THR A 859 -28.79 -9.39 -52.01
C THR A 859 -27.35 -9.02 -51.66
N ILE A 860 -26.60 -8.50 -52.63
CA ILE A 860 -25.22 -8.06 -52.47
C ILE A 860 -25.18 -6.54 -52.35
N ILE A 861 -24.45 -6.03 -51.35
CA ILE A 861 -24.13 -4.61 -51.21
C ILE A 861 -22.63 -4.42 -51.52
N SER A 862 -22.31 -3.54 -52.47
CA SER A 862 -20.92 -3.16 -52.79
C SER A 862 -20.77 -1.65 -52.98
N ASP A 863 -19.53 -1.19 -53.14
CA ASP A 863 -19.25 0.14 -53.64
C ASP A 863 -19.64 0.30 -55.14
N CYS A 864 -19.52 1.51 -55.67
CA CYS A 864 -19.82 1.82 -57.07
C CYS A 864 -18.69 1.44 -58.06
N TRP A 865 -17.92 0.39 -57.80
CA TRP A 865 -16.85 -0.01 -58.71
C TRP A 865 -17.40 -0.79 -59.93
N LYS A 866 -16.97 -0.38 -61.14
CA LYS A 866 -17.49 -0.87 -62.44
C LYS A 866 -17.42 -2.40 -62.61
N ALA A 867 -16.52 -3.07 -61.91
CA ALA A 867 -16.40 -4.54 -61.99
C ALA A 867 -17.65 -5.25 -61.43
N TYR A 868 -18.39 -4.62 -60.51
CA TYR A 868 -19.58 -5.19 -59.88
C TYR A 868 -20.88 -4.96 -60.68
N ASP A 869 -20.85 -4.17 -61.75
CA ASP A 869 -22.05 -3.82 -62.53
C ASP A 869 -22.75 -5.03 -63.17
N CYS A 870 -22.06 -6.17 -63.30
CA CYS A 870 -22.62 -7.39 -63.88
C CYS A 870 -23.35 -8.30 -62.87
N LEU A 871 -23.36 -7.98 -61.58
CA LEU A 871 -23.95 -8.87 -60.57
C LEU A 871 -25.46 -9.08 -60.78
N GLY A 872 -26.18 -8.04 -61.23
CA GLY A 872 -27.59 -8.13 -61.59
C GLY A 872 -27.88 -9.12 -62.73
N SER A 873 -27.00 -9.20 -63.75
CA SER A 873 -27.13 -10.17 -64.85
C SER A 873 -26.76 -11.61 -64.48
N GLU A 874 -26.16 -11.82 -63.30
CA GLU A 874 -25.62 -13.09 -62.83
C GLU A 874 -26.49 -13.73 -61.74
N GLY A 875 -27.72 -13.22 -61.55
CA GLY A 875 -28.71 -13.76 -60.64
C GLY A 875 -28.61 -13.25 -59.20
N PHE A 876 -27.96 -12.11 -58.95
CA PHE A 876 -27.90 -11.46 -57.62
C PHE A 876 -28.70 -10.16 -57.63
N GLU A 877 -29.37 -9.84 -56.52
CA GLU A 877 -29.90 -8.50 -56.32
C GLU A 877 -28.75 -7.60 -55.87
N HIS A 878 -28.45 -6.51 -56.58
CA HIS A 878 -27.26 -5.69 -56.31
C HIS A 878 -27.63 -4.27 -55.89
N LEU A 879 -27.33 -3.93 -54.63
CA LEU A 879 -27.43 -2.58 -54.10
C LEU A 879 -26.04 -1.94 -54.08
N LYS A 880 -25.95 -0.67 -54.47
CA LYS A 880 -24.67 0.06 -54.57
C LYS A 880 -24.64 1.21 -53.59
N VAL A 881 -23.47 1.43 -52.99
CA VAL A 881 -23.23 2.54 -52.07
C VAL A 881 -22.17 3.47 -52.66
N ASN A 882 -22.54 4.73 -52.87
CA ASN A 882 -21.60 5.73 -53.37
C ASN A 882 -20.91 6.47 -52.21
N HIS A 883 -19.78 5.94 -51.75
CA HIS A 883 -18.97 6.53 -50.68
C HIS A 883 -18.47 7.95 -50.93
N SER A 884 -18.50 8.45 -52.18
CA SER A 884 -18.15 9.84 -52.48
C SER A 884 -19.28 10.83 -52.18
N VAL A 885 -20.52 10.35 -52.03
CA VAL A 885 -21.72 11.16 -51.82
C VAL A 885 -22.28 10.92 -50.43
N ASN A 886 -22.60 9.67 -50.07
CA ASN A 886 -23.15 9.30 -48.76
C ASN A 886 -22.61 7.93 -48.31
N PHE A 887 -22.34 7.76 -47.01
CA PHE A 887 -21.87 6.49 -46.44
C PHE A 887 -22.99 5.46 -46.23
N VAL A 888 -24.24 5.92 -46.22
CA VAL A 888 -25.45 5.10 -46.18
C VAL A 888 -26.37 5.64 -47.26
N ASP A 889 -26.84 4.77 -48.15
CA ASP A 889 -27.79 5.15 -49.18
C ASP A 889 -29.15 5.52 -48.55
N LEU A 890 -29.69 6.71 -48.88
CA LEU A 890 -30.88 7.25 -48.22
C LEU A 890 -32.19 6.60 -48.68
N GLU A 891 -32.21 5.99 -49.87
CA GLU A 891 -33.42 5.36 -50.43
C GLU A 891 -33.51 3.88 -50.05
N THR A 892 -32.38 3.16 -50.12
CA THR A 892 -32.31 1.71 -49.86
C THR A 892 -31.82 1.37 -48.45
N GLY A 893 -31.20 2.32 -47.74
CA GLY A 893 -30.54 2.08 -46.44
C GLY A 893 -29.25 1.25 -46.52
N ALA A 894 -28.74 1.00 -47.74
CA ALA A 894 -27.56 0.17 -47.96
C ALA A 894 -26.26 0.85 -47.48
N HIS A 895 -25.36 0.08 -46.87
CA HIS A 895 -24.03 0.53 -46.44
C HIS A 895 -23.04 -0.65 -46.40
N THR A 896 -21.73 -0.37 -46.43
CA THR A 896 -20.65 -1.38 -46.35
C THR A 896 -19.85 -1.31 -45.03
N ASN A 897 -20.45 -0.73 -43.98
CA ASN A 897 -19.76 -0.51 -42.69
C ASN A 897 -19.27 -1.81 -42.02
N THR A 898 -19.96 -2.93 -42.25
CA THR A 898 -19.67 -4.22 -41.61
C THR A 898 -18.40 -4.83 -42.21
N ILE A 899 -18.26 -4.78 -43.53
CA ILE A 899 -17.03 -5.24 -44.19
C ILE A 899 -15.84 -4.31 -43.91
N GLU A 900 -16.05 -3.00 -43.90
CA GLU A 900 -15.03 -1.99 -43.55
C GLU A 900 -14.49 -2.16 -42.13
N SER A 901 -15.38 -2.37 -41.15
CA SER A 901 -14.97 -2.66 -39.78
C SER A 901 -14.21 -3.99 -39.68
N THR A 902 -14.56 -4.95 -40.53
CA THR A 902 -13.91 -6.27 -40.58
C THR A 902 -12.51 -6.17 -41.18
N TRP A 903 -12.27 -5.33 -42.19
CA TRP A 903 -10.92 -5.06 -42.69
C TRP A 903 -9.99 -4.52 -41.63
N ARG A 904 -10.45 -3.54 -40.83
CA ARG A 904 -9.67 -2.98 -39.71
C ARG A 904 -9.35 -4.01 -38.64
N ALA A 905 -10.26 -4.96 -38.41
CA ALA A 905 -10.05 -6.06 -37.46
C ALA A 905 -9.05 -7.09 -38.00
N LEU A 906 -9.13 -7.42 -39.29
CA LEU A 906 -8.21 -8.31 -39.98
C LEU A 906 -6.78 -7.74 -40.00
N GLU A 907 -6.61 -6.47 -40.34
CA GLU A 907 -5.29 -5.79 -40.31
C GLU A 907 -4.65 -5.84 -38.92
N LYS A 908 -5.45 -5.65 -37.85
CA LYS A 908 -4.96 -5.78 -36.46
C LYS A 908 -4.62 -7.21 -36.06
N SER A 909 -5.25 -8.20 -36.68
CA SER A 909 -5.05 -9.62 -36.36
C SER A 909 -3.77 -10.20 -36.97
N LEU A 910 -3.22 -9.55 -38.01
CA LEU A 910 -1.97 -9.97 -38.63
C LEU A 910 -0.76 -9.54 -37.78
N PRO A 911 0.24 -10.42 -37.59
CA PRO A 911 1.49 -10.04 -36.92
C PRO A 911 2.16 -8.84 -37.60
N LYS A 912 2.58 -7.86 -36.80
CA LYS A 912 3.19 -6.60 -37.29
C LYS A 912 4.53 -6.80 -38.02
N TYR A 913 5.20 -7.93 -37.78
CA TYR A 913 6.50 -8.32 -38.35
C TYR A 913 6.47 -9.80 -38.76
N GLY A 914 7.25 -10.19 -39.78
CA GLY A 914 7.47 -11.61 -40.14
C GLY A 914 6.35 -12.32 -40.91
N THR A 915 5.24 -11.65 -41.25
CA THR A 915 4.17 -12.29 -42.05
C THR A 915 4.51 -12.30 -43.54
N VAL A 916 4.82 -13.47 -44.10
CA VAL A 916 5.04 -13.65 -45.54
C VAL A 916 3.70 -13.62 -46.28
N LYS A 917 3.64 -12.97 -47.46
CA LYS A 917 2.42 -12.88 -48.29
C LYS A 917 1.75 -14.23 -48.56
N SER A 918 2.55 -15.29 -48.75
CA SER A 918 2.07 -16.66 -48.98
C SER A 918 1.25 -17.24 -47.82
N LEU A 919 1.36 -16.67 -46.62
CA LEU A 919 0.66 -17.14 -45.43
C LEU A 919 -0.66 -16.41 -45.17
N TYR A 920 -1.00 -15.36 -45.92
CA TYR A 920 -2.20 -14.55 -45.67
C TYR A 920 -3.49 -15.39 -45.64
N ASP A 921 -3.65 -16.33 -46.57
CA ASP A 921 -4.82 -17.22 -46.59
C ASP A 921 -4.95 -18.05 -45.31
N THR A 922 -3.83 -18.44 -44.69
CA THR A 922 -3.82 -19.21 -43.43
C THR A 922 -4.27 -18.35 -42.23
N TYR A 923 -3.87 -17.07 -42.21
CA TYR A 923 -4.28 -16.12 -41.16
C TYR A 923 -5.74 -15.72 -41.31
N PHE A 924 -6.22 -15.52 -42.55
CA PHE A 924 -7.62 -15.23 -42.81
C PHE A 924 -8.53 -16.41 -42.44
N SER A 925 -8.09 -17.64 -42.75
CA SER A 925 -8.78 -18.86 -42.32
C SER A 925 -8.87 -18.95 -40.79
N GLN A 926 -7.76 -18.69 -40.09
CA GLN A 926 -7.75 -18.64 -38.63
C GLN A 926 -8.73 -17.59 -38.08
N TYR A 927 -8.77 -16.40 -38.69
CA TYR A 927 -9.69 -15.34 -38.29
C TYR A 927 -11.16 -15.75 -38.46
N CYS A 928 -11.52 -16.36 -39.61
CA CYS A 928 -12.87 -16.86 -39.87
C CYS A 928 -13.32 -17.89 -38.82
N VAL A 929 -12.48 -18.87 -38.50
CA VAL A 929 -12.79 -19.89 -37.47
C VAL A 929 -12.95 -19.25 -36.09
N ARG A 930 -12.06 -18.32 -35.71
CA ARG A 930 -12.16 -17.61 -34.43
C ARG A 930 -13.46 -16.83 -34.32
N LYS A 931 -13.82 -16.09 -35.37
CA LYS A 931 -15.03 -15.25 -35.40
C LYS A 931 -16.31 -16.09 -35.40
N LYS A 932 -16.33 -17.20 -36.12
CA LYS A 932 -17.52 -18.06 -36.27
C LYS A 932 -17.78 -18.94 -35.05
N TYR A 933 -16.74 -19.52 -34.43
CA TYR A 933 -16.93 -20.58 -33.42
C TYR A 933 -16.40 -20.27 -32.03
N ILE A 934 -15.42 -19.37 -31.90
CA ILE A 934 -14.69 -19.15 -30.64
C ILE A 934 -15.20 -17.90 -29.92
N ILE A 935 -15.36 -16.80 -30.64
CA ILE A 935 -15.80 -15.52 -30.08
C ILE A 935 -17.30 -15.58 -29.73
N GLY A 936 -17.60 -15.70 -28.43
CA GLY A 936 -18.97 -15.75 -27.89
C GLY A 936 -19.34 -17.07 -27.20
N SER A 937 -18.47 -18.08 -27.24
CA SER A 937 -18.66 -19.32 -26.47
C SER A 937 -18.30 -19.13 -25.00
N GLU A 938 -19.02 -19.81 -24.09
CA GLU A 938 -18.74 -19.76 -22.63
C GLU A 938 -17.32 -20.24 -22.31
N HIS A 939 -16.82 -21.23 -23.07
CA HIS A 939 -15.47 -21.79 -22.95
C HIS A 939 -14.76 -21.87 -24.32
N PRO A 940 -14.04 -20.81 -24.73
CA PRO A 940 -13.36 -20.71 -26.03
C PRO A 940 -12.41 -21.87 -26.36
N PHE A 941 -11.71 -22.40 -25.35
CA PHE A 941 -10.77 -23.50 -25.52
C PHE A 941 -11.48 -24.83 -25.80
N ILE A 942 -12.57 -25.11 -25.07
CA ILE A 942 -13.38 -26.32 -25.28
C ILE A 942 -14.03 -26.25 -26.67
N ALA A 943 -14.59 -25.09 -27.04
CA ALA A 943 -15.18 -24.87 -28.35
C ALA A 943 -14.17 -25.15 -29.48
N PHE A 944 -12.92 -24.70 -29.34
CA PHE A 944 -11.87 -25.00 -30.30
C PHE A 944 -11.57 -26.51 -30.39
N ILE A 945 -11.38 -27.19 -29.26
CA ILE A 945 -11.09 -28.63 -29.21
C ILE A 945 -12.23 -29.48 -29.80
N THR A 946 -13.49 -29.12 -29.55
CA THR A 946 -14.64 -29.82 -30.14
C THR A 946 -14.62 -29.78 -31.66
N HIS A 947 -14.16 -28.68 -32.26
CA HIS A 947 -14.03 -28.57 -33.72
C HIS A 947 -12.79 -29.30 -34.24
N ILE A 948 -11.68 -29.33 -33.48
CA ILE A 948 -10.53 -30.18 -33.80
C ILE A 948 -10.96 -31.65 -33.87
N LYS A 949 -11.82 -32.12 -32.94
CA LYS A 949 -12.33 -33.49 -32.93
C LYS A 949 -13.08 -33.86 -34.22
N LYS A 950 -13.73 -32.90 -34.89
CA LYS A 950 -14.40 -33.14 -36.19
C LYS A 950 -13.41 -33.38 -37.33
N VAL A 951 -12.23 -32.76 -37.27
CA VAL A 951 -11.16 -32.91 -38.29
C VAL A 951 -10.25 -34.10 -37.98
N TYR A 952 -10.10 -34.44 -36.70
CA TYR A 952 -9.20 -35.48 -36.25
C TYR A 952 -9.76 -36.89 -36.52
N ASN A 953 -9.20 -37.57 -37.53
CA ASN A 953 -9.49 -38.98 -37.81
C ASN A 953 -8.39 -39.88 -37.19
N PRO A 954 -8.69 -40.64 -36.11
CA PRO A 954 -7.70 -41.46 -35.42
C PRO A 954 -7.14 -42.63 -36.25
N GLU A 955 -7.83 -43.09 -37.29
CA GLU A 955 -7.35 -44.19 -38.14
C GLU A 955 -6.27 -43.74 -39.13
N LYS A 956 -6.36 -42.51 -39.65
CA LYS A 956 -5.36 -41.93 -40.56
C LYS A 956 -3.99 -41.77 -39.87
N GLN A 957 -3.96 -41.38 -38.59
CA GLN A 957 -2.69 -41.22 -37.86
C GLN A 957 -2.06 -42.55 -37.44
N LYS A 958 -2.85 -43.61 -37.18
CA LYS A 958 -2.30 -44.96 -36.95
C LYS A 958 -1.50 -45.46 -38.16
N GLN A 959 -1.97 -45.20 -39.39
CA GLN A 959 -1.20 -45.54 -40.60
C GLN A 959 0.08 -44.71 -40.72
N THR A 960 0.06 -43.40 -40.41
CA THR A 960 1.26 -42.56 -40.48
C THR A 960 2.32 -42.96 -39.44
N LEU A 961 1.90 -43.34 -38.22
CA LEU A 961 2.80 -43.84 -37.17
C LEU A 961 3.47 -45.17 -37.56
N ILE A 962 2.71 -46.12 -38.14
CA ILE A 962 3.26 -47.39 -38.62
C ILE A 962 4.24 -47.18 -39.79
N THR A 963 3.94 -46.23 -40.68
CA THR A 963 4.83 -45.94 -41.83
C THR A 963 6.11 -45.24 -41.39
N THR A 964 6.06 -44.43 -40.33
CA THR A 964 7.23 -43.71 -39.81
C THR A 964 8.14 -44.66 -39.03
N GLU A 965 7.59 -45.60 -38.24
CA GLU A 965 8.38 -46.63 -37.54
C GLU A 965 9.13 -47.56 -38.51
N ILE A 966 8.54 -47.88 -39.67
CA ILE A 966 9.20 -48.74 -40.69
C ILE A 966 10.38 -48.02 -41.38
N ILE A 967 10.35 -46.68 -41.49
CA ILE A 967 11.41 -45.91 -42.15
C ILE A 967 12.59 -45.61 -41.20
N THR A 968 12.39 -45.65 -39.88
CA THR A 968 13.44 -45.37 -38.86
C THR A 968 14.37 -46.53 -38.49
N ILE A 969 14.35 -47.67 -39.19
CA ILE A 969 15.26 -48.81 -38.91
C ILE A 969 16.61 -48.69 -39.66
N SER A 970 16.76 -47.73 -40.58
CA SER A 970 18.03 -47.49 -41.27
C SER A 970 18.54 -46.06 -41.08
N GLU A 971 19.63 -45.93 -40.33
CA GLU A 971 20.50 -44.76 -40.08
C GLU A 971 20.15 -43.82 -38.90
N PRO A 972 21.15 -43.45 -38.05
CA PRO A 972 20.94 -42.56 -36.91
C PRO A 972 21.16 -41.08 -37.31
N GLN A 973 20.11 -40.28 -37.21
CA GLN A 973 20.16 -38.80 -37.22
C GLN A 973 19.45 -38.25 -35.97
N PRO A 974 19.83 -37.06 -35.45
CA PRO A 974 19.38 -36.56 -34.16
C PRO A 974 17.88 -36.21 -34.17
N ALA A 975 17.21 -36.58 -33.09
CA ALA A 975 15.76 -36.63 -32.96
C ALA A 975 15.06 -35.26 -33.11
N THR A 976 14.36 -35.04 -34.22
CA THR A 976 13.28 -34.06 -34.30
C THR A 976 12.01 -34.67 -33.68
N LYS A 977 11.68 -34.31 -32.43
CA LYS A 977 10.43 -34.73 -31.77
C LYS A 977 9.23 -34.01 -32.41
N LYS A 978 8.45 -34.73 -33.23
CA LYS A 978 7.03 -34.40 -33.51
C LYS A 978 6.11 -35.07 -32.46
N PRO A 979 4.90 -34.53 -32.18
CA PRO A 979 4.41 -34.38 -30.81
C PRO A 979 3.63 -35.59 -30.27
N ARG A 980 4.20 -36.25 -29.25
CA ARG A 980 3.52 -37.16 -28.30
C ARG A 980 2.41 -36.45 -27.48
N VAL A 981 2.48 -35.12 -27.46
CA VAL A 981 1.66 -34.21 -26.65
C VAL A 981 0.19 -34.19 -27.08
N LEU A 982 -0.15 -34.33 -28.37
CA LEU A 982 -1.56 -34.33 -28.79
C LEU A 982 -2.27 -35.64 -28.38
N HIS A 983 -1.56 -36.77 -28.44
CA HIS A 983 -2.12 -38.05 -28.02
C HIS A 983 -2.35 -38.10 -26.50
N GLU A 984 -1.41 -37.55 -25.73
CA GLU A 984 -1.56 -37.37 -24.28
C GLU A 984 -2.69 -36.38 -23.97
N ILE A 985 -2.72 -35.18 -24.55
CA ILE A 985 -3.78 -34.18 -24.31
C ILE A 985 -5.16 -34.73 -24.65
N THR A 986 -5.31 -35.46 -25.77
CA THR A 986 -6.61 -36.02 -26.16
C THR A 986 -7.03 -37.17 -25.24
N ASN A 987 -6.09 -38.00 -24.77
CA ASN A 987 -6.37 -39.07 -23.81
C ASN A 987 -6.68 -38.52 -22.41
N THR A 988 -5.95 -37.49 -21.95
CA THR A 988 -6.17 -36.81 -20.67
C THR A 988 -7.48 -36.02 -20.68
N LEU A 989 -7.87 -35.43 -21.82
CA LEU A 989 -9.17 -34.75 -21.97
C LEU A 989 -10.33 -35.75 -22.07
N ASN A 990 -10.14 -36.90 -22.71
CA ASN A 990 -11.16 -37.96 -22.71
C ASN A 990 -11.36 -38.55 -21.31
N SER A 991 -10.33 -38.61 -20.46
CA SER A 991 -10.49 -39.07 -19.07
C SER A 991 -11.04 -38.00 -18.13
N SER A 992 -10.85 -36.71 -18.43
CA SER A 992 -11.23 -35.60 -17.53
C SER A 992 -12.55 -34.91 -17.91
N LEU A 993 -13.14 -35.18 -19.08
CA LEU A 993 -14.48 -34.66 -19.40
C LEU A 993 -15.60 -35.39 -18.65
N ASP A 994 -15.43 -36.67 -18.33
CA ASP A 994 -16.40 -37.42 -17.52
C ASP A 994 -16.34 -36.98 -16.04
N ASP A 995 -15.18 -36.56 -15.54
CA ASP A 995 -14.99 -36.07 -14.17
C ASP A 995 -15.41 -34.61 -13.97
N PHE A 996 -15.58 -33.82 -15.03
CA PHE A 996 -15.98 -32.40 -14.94
C PHE A 996 -17.51 -32.17 -15.07
N GLN A 997 -18.28 -33.23 -15.34
CA GLN A 997 -19.75 -33.22 -15.32
C GLN A 997 -20.37 -33.80 -14.02
N ALA A 998 -19.55 -34.25 -13.05
CA ALA A 998 -19.94 -34.53 -11.67
C ALA A 998 -19.51 -33.39 -10.74
#